data_AF-A0A5E4BMR1-F1
#
_entry.id   AF-A0A5E4BMR1-F1
#
_cell.length_a   1.000
_cell.length_b   1.000
_cell.length_c   1.000
_cell.angle_alpha   90.00
_cell.angle_beta   90.00
_cell.angle_gamma   90.00
#
_symmetry.space_group_name_H-M   'P 1'
#
loop_
_entity.id
_entity.type
_entity.pdbx_description
1 polymer ?
#
loop_
_entity_poly.entity_id
_entity_poly.type
_entity_poly.pdbx_seq_one_letter_code
_entity_poly.pdbx_strand_id
1 'polypeptide(L)'
;MQREEITSLKPAATDCGGIQTGESGVISSPNYPDSYDQFTHCSWLLEAPPGHTITLTFSSFDVERHVACAWDSVTVRNGGSPGSPIIGQYCGESNPETIQSGSNQLVVIFNSDHSVQKGGFYATWSTQTLGCGGIFHSDNGTISSPHWPQDFPENSRCSWTVITHESKHWEISFDRNFRIPSSDGQCQNSFVKVWTGTEETNNALLATNCGNMAPSTIITPTNAFRAVFQSQEEPAQGFSASFISRCGRNFTGPTGDIISPNFPKQYDNNMNCTYVIEDNSQSLIVLTFVSFHLEARSAITGSCENDGLHIVRGHSLFSTPVATVCGDETLDPITLKGPVLLNFYSNAHTPDLGFKLSYRKTSCGGTFNSFGVIRSPSYLNSDYPNNLYCVYNITVRNDRVVLLKFGDFNVALSTFCSHDYLAVYDGSNMSDPLLGKFCGSKLPPTVKSSNNSMVLVFKTDSVQTARGWNAIFRETLGPQQGCGGYLTVSNSTFVSPDSDSNGKYDRDLSCTWLIIAPVNKLIQLTFNTFALEAMTNSQQCLYDYVKLYDGESENDRLAGTFCGSTIPAPFISSSNFLTVHFVSDLTLEREGFNATYTFVDMPCGGTYNANWTPQNTSSPYLSNQSVPLSTCTWVIEAPPHQQVKITVWALQLHSQDCAQNYLEVQDLPEGDGRVHFCGRNISALPEFYSSTRTAMVVFKSEVLNSNSRVSFTYQIADCNRQYNRAFGNLKSPGWPENYNDNLDCTIILTAPQNHAISLFFHSFDIEDSSNCAHDFLEVRNGSSSSSPLLGKYCGTLQPNPIFSQNNELYLRFKSNNIISSHGYEIIWASSPSGCGGTLYGDSGSFTSPGYPSTYPNNTHCEWTLIAPAGRPVTVSFYFISIDDPGDCIQNYLILYNGPNATSPSSGPYCGADTNIAPFVASSNQVFIKFHAEYAVYPSAFRLTWDS
;
A
#
# COMPACT_ATOMS: atom_id res chain seq x y z
N MET A 1 -68.94 28.83 2.77
CA MET A 1 -68.29 27.95 3.76
C MET A 1 -68.75 26.53 3.49
N GLN A 2 -67.94 25.82 2.68
CA GLN A 2 -68.07 24.40 2.41
C GLN A 2 -67.62 23.60 3.63
N ARG A 3 -68.28 22.48 3.90
CA ARG A 3 -67.61 21.28 4.41
C ARG A 3 -68.23 20.07 3.74
N GLU A 4 -67.43 19.44 2.91
CA GLU A 4 -67.74 18.29 2.05
C GLU A 4 -67.93 17.02 2.88
N GLU A 5 -68.91 16.21 2.47
CA GLU A 5 -69.03 14.80 2.81
C GLU A 5 -67.95 14.02 2.08
N ILE A 6 -67.15 13.22 2.82
CA ILE A 6 -66.29 12.20 2.24
C ILE A 6 -66.93 10.83 2.53
N THR A 7 -67.49 10.25 1.49
CA THR A 7 -67.86 8.83 1.37
C THR A 7 -66.66 7.93 1.67
N SER A 8 -66.78 7.05 2.65
CA SER A 8 -65.83 5.97 2.89
C SER A 8 -65.96 4.91 1.79
N LEU A 9 -65.01 4.87 0.87
CA LEU A 9 -64.73 3.69 0.05
C LEU A 9 -64.20 2.59 0.98
N LYS A 10 -64.93 1.47 1.06
CA LYS A 10 -64.40 0.19 1.54
C LYS A 10 -63.53 -0.44 0.44
N PRO A 11 -62.27 -0.79 0.69
CA PRO A 11 -61.63 -1.90 -0.01
C PRO A 11 -62.05 -3.22 0.66
N ALA A 12 -62.45 -4.21 -0.13
CA ALA A 12 -62.64 -5.58 0.33
C ALA A 12 -61.27 -6.18 0.64
N ALA A 13 -61.00 -6.48 1.91
CA ALA A 13 -59.86 -7.29 2.32
C ALA A 13 -60.26 -8.77 2.21
N THR A 14 -59.68 -9.50 1.27
CA THR A 14 -59.62 -10.96 1.27
C THR A 14 -58.51 -11.39 2.22
N ASP A 15 -58.84 -11.60 3.50
CA ASP A 15 -57.91 -12.19 4.48
C ASP A 15 -57.59 -13.62 4.06
N CYS A 16 -56.36 -13.89 3.63
CA CYS A 16 -55.81 -15.22 3.45
C CYS A 16 -54.65 -15.45 4.41
N GLY A 17 -54.57 -16.64 5.01
CA GLY A 17 -53.60 -16.96 6.07
C GLY A 17 -54.24 -17.11 7.45
N GLY A 18 -53.40 -17.22 8.48
CA GLY A 18 -53.81 -17.36 9.88
C GLY A 18 -53.15 -18.53 10.60
N ILE A 19 -53.43 -18.64 11.91
CA ILE A 19 -52.90 -19.71 12.77
C ILE A 19 -53.94 -20.84 12.85
N GLN A 20 -53.54 -22.08 12.57
CA GLN A 20 -54.34 -23.28 12.77
C GLN A 20 -53.70 -24.16 13.83
N THR A 21 -54.38 -24.32 14.96
CA THR A 21 -53.98 -25.21 16.05
C THR A 21 -54.83 -26.47 16.05
N GLY A 22 -54.22 -27.65 16.21
CA GLY A 22 -54.96 -28.92 16.27
C GLY A 22 -54.18 -30.14 15.76
N GLU A 23 -54.88 -31.24 15.54
CA GLU A 23 -54.29 -32.49 15.02
C GLU A 23 -54.48 -32.65 13.50
N SER A 24 -55.32 -31.82 12.88
CA SER A 24 -55.50 -31.75 11.44
C SER A 24 -56.13 -30.43 11.01
N GLY A 25 -55.99 -30.08 9.74
CA GLY A 25 -56.62 -28.89 9.16
C GLY A 25 -56.43 -28.77 7.65
N VAL A 26 -56.88 -27.65 7.10
CA VAL A 26 -56.94 -27.41 5.65
C VAL A 26 -56.49 -25.99 5.34
N ILE A 27 -55.66 -25.83 4.31
CA ILE A 27 -55.22 -24.54 3.78
C ILE A 27 -55.45 -24.50 2.26
N SER A 28 -55.83 -23.34 1.74
CA SER A 28 -56.03 -23.14 0.30
C SER A 28 -55.68 -21.71 -0.10
N SER A 29 -55.30 -21.51 -1.36
CA SER A 29 -55.13 -20.17 -1.91
C SER A 29 -56.46 -19.39 -1.87
N PRO A 30 -56.40 -18.04 -1.77
CA PRO A 30 -57.60 -17.23 -1.87
C PRO A 30 -58.32 -17.48 -3.22
N ASN A 31 -59.65 -17.40 -3.18
CA ASN A 31 -60.57 -17.66 -4.29
C ASN A 31 -60.61 -19.11 -4.82
N TYR A 32 -59.81 -20.05 -4.29
CA TYR A 32 -59.83 -21.46 -4.72
C TYR A 32 -61.27 -22.05 -4.68
N PRO A 33 -61.77 -22.68 -5.75
CA PRO A 33 -61.03 -23.20 -6.92
C PRO A 33 -60.87 -22.22 -8.10
N ASP A 34 -61.32 -20.97 -7.96
CA ASP A 34 -61.08 -19.92 -8.95
C ASP A 34 -59.63 -19.38 -8.82
N SER A 35 -59.20 -18.60 -9.81
CA SER A 35 -57.83 -18.10 -9.84
C SER A 35 -57.52 -17.15 -8.68
N TYR A 36 -56.32 -17.31 -8.10
CA TYR A 36 -55.84 -16.41 -7.05
C TYR A 36 -55.54 -15.01 -7.59
N ASP A 37 -55.52 -14.00 -6.71
CA ASP A 37 -55.28 -12.60 -7.11
C ASP A 37 -53.79 -12.32 -7.35
N GLN A 38 -53.48 -11.28 -8.14
CA GLN A 38 -52.11 -10.76 -8.28
C GLN A 38 -51.60 -10.10 -6.98
N PHE A 39 -50.29 -10.14 -6.73
CA PHE A 39 -49.66 -9.61 -5.52
C PHE A 39 -50.22 -10.17 -4.19
N THR A 40 -50.70 -11.41 -4.23
CA THR A 40 -51.23 -12.10 -3.06
C THR A 40 -50.06 -12.51 -2.15
N HIS A 41 -50.21 -12.26 -0.85
CA HIS A 41 -49.26 -12.71 0.17
C HIS A 41 -50.00 -13.33 1.36
N CYS A 42 -50.10 -14.65 1.38
CA CYS A 42 -50.78 -15.40 2.44
C CYS A 42 -49.75 -16.16 3.29
N SER A 43 -49.97 -16.22 4.59
CA SER A 43 -49.15 -17.05 5.49
C SER A 43 -50.01 -17.84 6.49
N TRP A 44 -49.78 -19.15 6.55
CA TRP A 44 -50.41 -20.04 7.51
C TRP A 44 -49.37 -20.56 8.50
N LEU A 45 -49.69 -20.50 9.80
CA LEU A 45 -48.93 -21.16 10.85
C LEU A 45 -49.74 -22.37 11.33
N LEU A 46 -49.21 -23.56 11.14
CA LEU A 46 -49.80 -24.81 11.59
C LEU A 46 -49.12 -25.22 12.89
N GLU A 47 -49.89 -25.36 13.97
CA GLU A 47 -49.38 -25.72 15.30
C GLU A 47 -50.01 -27.03 15.78
N ALA A 48 -49.17 -28.05 15.88
CA ALA A 48 -49.49 -29.35 16.45
C ALA A 48 -49.15 -29.39 17.95
N PRO A 49 -49.80 -30.28 18.73
CA PRO A 49 -49.44 -30.53 20.12
C PRO A 49 -47.95 -30.89 20.26
N PRO A 50 -47.29 -30.47 21.36
CA PRO A 50 -45.88 -30.80 21.61
C PRO A 50 -45.61 -32.31 21.48
N GLY A 51 -44.52 -32.68 20.82
CA GLY A 51 -44.14 -34.08 20.58
C GLY A 51 -44.76 -34.72 19.32
N HIS A 52 -45.53 -33.97 18.54
CA HIS A 52 -46.05 -34.42 17.23
C HIS A 52 -45.31 -33.75 16.08
N THR A 53 -45.23 -34.43 14.94
CA THR A 53 -44.82 -33.86 13.65
C THR A 53 -46.05 -33.60 12.77
N ILE A 54 -45.93 -32.71 11.80
CA ILE A 54 -47.01 -32.30 10.87
C ILE A 54 -46.71 -32.90 9.50
N THR A 55 -47.69 -33.62 8.94
CA THR A 55 -47.68 -34.10 7.56
C THR A 55 -48.61 -33.21 6.72
N LEU A 56 -48.09 -32.54 5.69
CA LEU A 56 -48.83 -31.67 4.77
C LEU A 56 -48.92 -32.33 3.39
N THR A 57 -50.13 -32.41 2.84
CA THR A 57 -50.41 -33.06 1.54
C THR A 57 -51.20 -32.11 0.64
N PHE A 58 -50.71 -31.90 -0.58
CA PHE A 58 -51.40 -31.10 -1.60
C PHE A 58 -52.32 -31.99 -2.44
N SER A 59 -53.60 -31.64 -2.46
CA SER A 59 -54.62 -32.34 -3.26
C SER A 59 -54.80 -31.72 -4.65
N SER A 60 -54.56 -30.41 -4.78
CA SER A 60 -54.55 -29.66 -6.04
C SER A 60 -53.46 -28.58 -5.96
N PHE A 61 -52.72 -28.39 -7.06
CA PHE A 61 -51.64 -27.43 -7.15
C PHE A 61 -51.45 -26.94 -8.60
N ASP A 62 -51.87 -25.71 -8.86
CA ASP A 62 -51.75 -25.01 -10.15
C ASP A 62 -51.32 -23.56 -9.89
N VAL A 63 -50.00 -23.35 -9.85
CA VAL A 63 -49.34 -22.07 -9.57
C VAL A 63 -48.42 -21.75 -10.74
N GLU A 64 -48.24 -20.46 -11.09
CA GLU A 64 -47.40 -20.08 -12.24
C GLU A 64 -46.00 -20.74 -12.20
N ARG A 65 -45.57 -21.31 -13.33
CA ARG A 65 -44.33 -22.09 -13.41
C ARG A 65 -43.12 -21.19 -13.71
N HIS A 66 -42.11 -21.23 -12.84
CA HIS A 66 -40.78 -20.65 -13.08
C HIS A 66 -39.66 -21.66 -12.75
N VAL A 67 -38.52 -21.60 -13.43
CA VAL A 67 -37.38 -22.54 -13.22
C VAL A 67 -36.86 -22.51 -11.78
N ALA A 68 -36.90 -21.33 -11.14
CA ALA A 68 -36.51 -21.13 -9.74
C ALA A 68 -37.69 -20.78 -8.82
N CYS A 69 -38.95 -20.95 -9.28
CA CYS A 69 -40.16 -20.54 -8.54
C CYS A 69 -40.10 -19.11 -7.98
N ALA A 70 -39.65 -18.16 -8.82
CA ALA A 70 -39.37 -16.78 -8.42
C ALA A 70 -40.53 -15.81 -8.75
N TRP A 71 -41.50 -16.26 -9.55
CA TRP A 71 -42.74 -15.53 -9.83
C TRP A 71 -43.75 -15.87 -8.73
N ASP A 72 -44.68 -16.79 -9.01
CA ASP A 72 -45.60 -17.30 -8.00
C ASP A 72 -45.04 -18.55 -7.31
N SER A 73 -45.19 -18.64 -5.99
CA SER A 73 -44.67 -19.79 -5.24
C SER A 73 -45.37 -20.05 -3.92
N VAL A 74 -45.41 -21.34 -3.57
CA VAL A 74 -45.75 -21.81 -2.22
C VAL A 74 -44.46 -22.28 -1.54
N THR A 75 -44.07 -21.59 -0.47
CA THR A 75 -42.89 -21.90 0.35
C THR A 75 -43.33 -22.57 1.65
N VAL A 76 -42.79 -23.75 1.95
CA VAL A 76 -43.08 -24.49 3.19
C VAL A 76 -41.85 -24.48 4.08
N ARG A 77 -42.00 -24.13 5.37
CA ARG A 77 -40.92 -23.98 6.35
C ARG A 77 -41.12 -24.86 7.58
N ASN A 78 -40.05 -25.49 8.03
CA ASN A 78 -40.03 -26.43 9.15
C ASN A 78 -39.85 -25.72 10.51
N GLY A 79 -40.87 -24.99 10.97
CA GLY A 79 -40.88 -24.28 12.25
C GLY A 79 -41.91 -23.14 12.27
N GLY A 80 -42.10 -22.50 13.43
CA GLY A 80 -43.09 -21.44 13.63
C GLY A 80 -42.61 -20.01 13.35
N SER A 81 -41.33 -19.82 12.97
CA SER A 81 -40.75 -18.48 12.76
C SER A 81 -40.48 -18.18 11.27
N PRO A 82 -40.51 -16.90 10.84
CA PRO A 82 -40.16 -16.51 9.47
C PRO A 82 -38.71 -16.88 9.06
N GLY A 83 -37.83 -17.12 10.03
CA GLY A 83 -36.45 -17.59 9.84
C GLY A 83 -36.30 -19.12 9.80
N SER A 84 -37.38 -19.88 9.98
CA SER A 84 -37.34 -21.34 9.96
C SER A 84 -36.92 -21.89 8.59
N PRO A 85 -36.15 -22.99 8.52
CA PRO A 85 -35.63 -23.54 7.26
C PRO A 85 -36.73 -23.88 6.27
N ILE A 86 -36.46 -23.64 4.99
CA ILE A 86 -37.36 -23.98 3.88
C ILE A 86 -37.24 -25.49 3.64
N ILE A 87 -38.35 -26.21 3.72
CA ILE A 87 -38.46 -27.60 3.27
C ILE A 87 -38.47 -27.65 1.75
N GLY A 88 -39.21 -26.74 1.13
CA GLY A 88 -39.22 -26.56 -0.32
C GLY A 88 -40.00 -25.32 -0.74
N GLN A 89 -39.71 -24.86 -1.95
CA GLN A 89 -40.43 -23.81 -2.66
C GLN A 89 -40.97 -24.40 -3.95
N TYR A 90 -42.30 -24.34 -4.12
CA TYR A 90 -43.01 -25.08 -5.15
C TYR A 90 -43.79 -24.14 -6.06
N CYS A 91 -43.82 -24.46 -7.35
CA CYS A 91 -44.55 -23.73 -8.40
C CYS A 91 -44.80 -24.68 -9.59
N GLY A 92 -45.75 -24.33 -10.47
CA GLY A 92 -46.19 -25.18 -11.58
C GLY A 92 -47.49 -25.95 -11.30
N GLU A 93 -47.74 -26.96 -12.15
CA GLU A 93 -49.01 -27.72 -12.20
C GLU A 93 -48.90 -29.12 -11.55
N SER A 94 -47.72 -29.48 -11.02
CA SER A 94 -47.48 -30.78 -10.38
C SER A 94 -47.61 -30.67 -8.87
N ASN A 95 -48.47 -31.50 -8.27
CA ASN A 95 -48.59 -31.58 -6.82
C ASN A 95 -47.23 -31.93 -6.18
N PRO A 96 -46.77 -31.18 -5.17
CA PRO A 96 -45.62 -31.55 -4.35
C PRO A 96 -45.81 -32.92 -3.70
N GLU A 97 -44.71 -33.65 -3.49
CA GLU A 97 -44.72 -34.84 -2.65
C GLU A 97 -45.19 -34.50 -1.22
N THR A 98 -45.74 -35.47 -0.51
CA THR A 98 -46.19 -35.29 0.88
C THR A 98 -45.03 -34.82 1.75
N ILE A 99 -45.22 -33.70 2.45
CA ILE A 99 -44.20 -33.05 3.27
C ILE A 99 -44.37 -33.46 4.73
N GLN A 100 -43.29 -33.90 5.38
CA GLN A 100 -43.26 -34.17 6.82
C GLN A 100 -42.37 -33.13 7.53
N SER A 101 -42.90 -32.49 8.57
CA SER A 101 -42.15 -31.56 9.42
C SER A 101 -41.32 -32.30 10.46
N GLY A 102 -40.19 -31.71 10.86
CA GLY A 102 -39.39 -32.14 12.02
C GLY A 102 -39.70 -31.34 13.30
N SER A 103 -40.63 -30.40 13.23
CA SER A 103 -41.12 -29.55 14.32
C SER A 103 -42.62 -29.77 14.53
N ASN A 104 -43.15 -29.45 15.72
CA ASN A 104 -44.59 -29.37 15.97
C ASN A 104 -45.22 -28.09 15.40
N GLN A 105 -44.44 -27.26 14.70
CA GLN A 105 -44.91 -26.07 13.99
C GLN A 105 -44.44 -26.09 12.53
N LEU A 106 -45.31 -25.67 11.61
CA LEU A 106 -45.02 -25.58 10.18
C LEU A 106 -45.58 -24.28 9.62
N VAL A 107 -44.77 -23.50 8.89
CA VAL A 107 -45.22 -22.27 8.23
C VAL A 107 -45.35 -22.50 6.72
N VAL A 108 -46.49 -22.14 6.14
CA VAL A 108 -46.74 -22.18 4.70
C VAL A 108 -46.98 -20.77 4.21
N ILE A 109 -46.23 -20.32 3.20
CA ILE A 109 -46.29 -18.96 2.65
C ILE A 109 -46.62 -19.07 1.17
N PHE A 110 -47.63 -18.34 0.71
CA PHE A 110 -47.98 -18.22 -0.69
C PHE A 110 -47.79 -16.78 -1.16
N ASN A 111 -46.96 -16.61 -2.20
CA ASN A 111 -46.68 -15.33 -2.83
C ASN A 111 -47.04 -15.39 -4.31
N SER A 112 -47.74 -14.38 -4.81
CA SER A 112 -47.91 -14.16 -6.25
C SER A 112 -47.34 -12.80 -6.69
N ASP A 113 -46.97 -12.71 -7.97
CA ASP A 113 -46.44 -11.53 -8.61
C ASP A 113 -47.52 -10.75 -9.38
N HIS A 114 -47.10 -9.82 -10.25
CA HIS A 114 -47.98 -8.94 -11.02
C HIS A 114 -48.65 -9.59 -12.24
N SER A 115 -48.32 -10.84 -12.59
CA SER A 115 -48.67 -11.47 -13.85
C SER A 115 -49.04 -12.94 -13.70
N VAL A 116 -49.89 -13.43 -14.61
CA VAL A 116 -50.27 -14.84 -14.78
C VAL A 116 -50.82 -15.54 -13.53
N GLN A 117 -52.12 -15.40 -13.29
CA GLN A 117 -52.82 -16.11 -12.24
C GLN A 117 -53.31 -17.49 -12.71
N LYS A 118 -53.23 -18.49 -11.83
CA LYS A 118 -53.60 -19.89 -12.09
C LYS A 118 -54.63 -20.39 -11.08
N GLY A 119 -55.03 -21.67 -11.13
CA GLY A 119 -56.07 -22.25 -10.28
C GLY A 119 -55.75 -22.33 -8.78
N GLY A 120 -54.52 -22.03 -8.38
CA GLY A 120 -54.10 -21.97 -6.97
C GLY A 120 -53.84 -23.34 -6.37
N PHE A 121 -54.02 -23.50 -5.05
CA PHE A 121 -53.76 -24.78 -4.39
C PHE A 121 -54.74 -25.09 -3.27
N TYR A 122 -54.86 -26.39 -2.98
CA TYR A 122 -55.60 -26.91 -1.84
C TYR A 122 -54.81 -28.02 -1.15
N ALA A 123 -54.52 -27.84 0.13
CA ALA A 123 -53.73 -28.76 0.93
C ALA A 123 -54.37 -29.08 2.28
N THR A 124 -54.14 -30.30 2.74
CA THR A 124 -54.60 -30.81 4.04
C THR A 124 -53.39 -31.20 4.88
N TRP A 125 -53.47 -30.97 6.19
CA TRP A 125 -52.41 -31.39 7.12
C TRP A 125 -52.95 -32.25 8.27
N SER A 126 -52.11 -33.13 8.80
CA SER A 126 -52.41 -34.02 9.93
C SER A 126 -51.17 -34.30 10.78
N THR A 127 -51.32 -34.68 12.04
CA THR A 127 -50.19 -34.97 12.93
C THR A 127 -49.78 -36.45 12.95
N GLN A 128 -48.50 -36.73 13.25
CA GLN A 128 -47.95 -38.06 13.50
C GLN A 128 -47.19 -38.12 14.84
N THR A 129 -47.27 -39.25 15.54
CA THR A 129 -46.87 -39.41 16.96
C THR A 129 -45.59 -40.23 17.21
N LEU A 130 -44.87 -40.72 16.19
CA LEU A 130 -43.74 -41.65 16.42
C LEU A 130 -42.51 -41.40 15.53
N GLY A 131 -41.41 -40.99 16.16
CA GLY A 131 -40.04 -41.07 15.62
C GLY A 131 -39.00 -40.36 16.50
N CYS A 132 -37.94 -41.06 16.92
CA CYS A 132 -36.77 -40.43 17.53
C CYS A 132 -35.74 -40.10 16.42
N GLY A 133 -35.25 -38.86 16.38
CA GLY A 133 -34.36 -38.39 15.33
C GLY A 133 -34.96 -37.22 14.54
N GLY A 134 -34.15 -36.62 13.68
CA GLY A 134 -34.59 -35.49 12.84
C GLY A 134 -33.49 -34.46 12.62
N ILE A 135 -33.82 -33.42 11.85
CA ILE A 135 -32.95 -32.27 11.63
C ILE A 135 -33.50 -31.08 12.41
N PHE A 136 -32.72 -30.58 13.36
CA PHE A 136 -33.05 -29.41 14.15
C PHE A 136 -32.36 -28.18 13.60
N HIS A 137 -33.14 -27.12 13.46
CA HIS A 137 -32.66 -25.78 13.11
C HIS A 137 -33.19 -24.78 14.13
N SER A 138 -32.72 -24.93 15.37
CA SER A 138 -33.12 -24.13 16.53
C SER A 138 -31.88 -23.80 17.35
N ASP A 139 -31.79 -22.58 17.88
CA ASP A 139 -30.62 -22.09 18.64
C ASP A 139 -30.45 -22.74 20.01
N ASN A 140 -31.46 -23.47 20.46
CA ASN A 140 -31.39 -24.40 21.58
C ASN A 140 -32.37 -25.56 21.38
N GLY A 141 -32.18 -26.61 22.15
CA GLY A 141 -33.13 -27.72 22.18
C GLY A 141 -32.62 -28.86 23.03
N THR A 142 -33.38 -29.95 23.00
CA THR A 142 -33.06 -31.16 23.74
C THR A 142 -33.20 -32.36 22.81
N ILE A 143 -32.19 -33.23 22.81
CA ILE A 143 -32.26 -34.56 22.21
C ILE A 143 -32.35 -35.58 23.33
N SER A 144 -33.18 -36.60 23.18
CA SER A 144 -33.34 -37.66 24.18
C SER A 144 -33.53 -39.02 23.53
N SER A 145 -33.17 -40.07 24.26
CA SER A 145 -33.48 -41.45 23.89
C SER A 145 -35.00 -41.66 23.81
N PRO A 146 -35.47 -42.65 23.02
CA PRO A 146 -36.89 -42.98 22.94
C PRO A 146 -37.48 -43.25 24.33
N HIS A 147 -38.71 -42.79 24.55
CA HIS A 147 -39.46 -42.93 25.81
C HIS A 147 -38.86 -42.25 27.05
N TRP A 148 -37.76 -41.48 26.93
CA TRP A 148 -37.18 -40.74 28.05
C TRP A 148 -38.24 -39.96 28.85
N PRO A 149 -38.30 -40.07 30.19
CA PRO A 149 -37.32 -40.69 31.10
C PRO A 149 -37.55 -42.18 31.42
N GLN A 150 -38.43 -42.86 30.68
CA GLN A 150 -38.63 -44.31 30.76
C GLN A 150 -37.60 -45.06 29.91
N ASP A 151 -37.50 -46.37 30.11
CA ASP A 151 -36.52 -47.20 29.42
C ASP A 151 -36.73 -47.21 27.90
N PHE A 152 -35.63 -47.04 27.15
CA PHE A 152 -35.67 -47.09 25.69
C PHE A 152 -35.89 -48.53 25.19
N PRO A 153 -36.53 -48.74 24.02
CA PRO A 153 -36.70 -50.07 23.43
C PRO A 153 -35.37 -50.67 22.92
N GLU A 154 -35.26 -51.99 22.94
CA GLU A 154 -34.17 -52.71 22.28
C GLU A 154 -34.15 -52.42 20.77
N ASN A 155 -32.97 -52.42 20.15
CA ASN A 155 -32.77 -52.19 18.71
C ASN A 155 -33.25 -50.80 18.22
N SER A 156 -33.15 -49.78 19.06
CA SER A 156 -33.46 -48.41 18.69
C SER A 156 -32.27 -47.73 18.03
N ARG A 157 -32.49 -47.03 16.92
CA ARG A 157 -31.49 -46.14 16.32
C ARG A 157 -32.11 -44.78 16.06
N CYS A 158 -31.55 -43.75 16.68
CA CYS A 158 -31.98 -42.36 16.52
C CYS A 158 -30.81 -41.55 15.97
N SER A 159 -31.07 -40.66 15.01
CA SER A 159 -30.06 -39.78 14.45
C SER A 159 -30.59 -38.35 14.43
N TRP A 160 -29.83 -37.44 15.03
CA TRP A 160 -30.13 -36.02 15.07
C TRP A 160 -29.04 -35.26 14.34
N THR A 161 -29.46 -34.35 13.46
CA THR A 161 -28.56 -33.37 12.85
C THR A 161 -29.01 -32.00 13.31
N VAL A 162 -28.13 -31.24 13.95
CA VAL A 162 -28.46 -29.93 14.53
C VAL A 162 -27.61 -28.88 13.84
N ILE A 163 -28.25 -27.87 13.25
CA ILE A 163 -27.61 -26.88 12.38
C ILE A 163 -28.04 -25.47 12.82
N THR A 164 -27.07 -24.59 13.09
CA THR A 164 -27.28 -23.15 13.38
C THR A 164 -26.47 -22.31 12.39
N HIS A 165 -26.51 -20.99 12.58
CA HIS A 165 -25.76 -20.02 11.79
C HIS A 165 -24.24 -20.28 11.83
N GLU A 166 -23.56 -20.06 10.71
CA GLU A 166 -22.13 -20.37 10.49
C GLU A 166 -21.15 -19.68 11.46
N SER A 167 -21.60 -18.61 12.11
CA SER A 167 -20.87 -17.82 13.11
C SER A 167 -20.99 -18.37 14.55
N LYS A 168 -21.85 -19.38 14.76
CA LYS A 168 -22.14 -19.97 16.07
C LYS A 168 -21.52 -21.36 16.17
N HIS A 169 -21.26 -21.79 17.39
CA HIS A 169 -20.86 -23.15 17.74
C HIS A 169 -21.84 -23.74 18.75
N TRP A 170 -21.77 -25.05 18.97
CA TRP A 170 -22.68 -25.73 19.89
C TRP A 170 -21.99 -26.12 21.18
N GLU A 171 -22.65 -25.84 22.29
CA GLU A 171 -22.37 -26.44 23.59
C GLU A 171 -23.43 -27.50 23.89
N ILE A 172 -23.00 -28.75 24.04
CA ILE A 172 -23.89 -29.90 24.29
C ILE A 172 -23.63 -30.39 25.71
N SER A 173 -24.68 -30.43 26.53
CA SER A 173 -24.65 -30.85 27.93
C SER A 173 -25.58 -32.03 28.15
N PHE A 174 -25.07 -33.09 28.76
CA PHE A 174 -25.83 -34.30 29.05
C PHE A 174 -26.39 -34.26 30.48
N ASP A 175 -27.64 -34.70 30.64
CA ASP A 175 -28.28 -34.87 31.94
C ASP A 175 -27.51 -35.89 32.81
N ARG A 176 -27.49 -35.68 34.12
CA ARG A 176 -26.74 -36.52 35.06
C ARG A 176 -27.32 -37.94 35.17
N ASN A 177 -28.59 -38.14 34.85
CA ASN A 177 -29.26 -39.45 34.88
C ASN A 177 -28.96 -40.30 33.62
N PHE A 178 -27.73 -40.22 33.11
CA PHE A 178 -27.28 -40.90 31.90
C PHE A 178 -27.05 -42.40 32.14
N ARG A 179 -27.72 -43.26 31.37
CA ARG A 179 -27.60 -44.71 31.48
C ARG A 179 -27.77 -45.43 30.15
N ILE A 180 -26.67 -45.84 29.53
CA ILE A 180 -26.64 -46.68 28.33
C ILE A 180 -25.77 -47.92 28.63
N PRO A 181 -26.36 -49.09 28.94
CA PRO A 181 -25.61 -50.31 29.24
C PRO A 181 -24.68 -50.71 28.08
N SER A 182 -23.46 -51.16 28.41
CA SER A 182 -22.50 -51.73 27.44
C SER A 182 -21.81 -52.91 28.11
N SER A 183 -22.02 -54.11 27.58
CA SER A 183 -21.47 -55.37 28.12
C SER A 183 -19.94 -55.47 28.03
N ASP A 184 -19.32 -54.72 27.12
CA ASP A 184 -17.89 -54.74 26.80
C ASP A 184 -17.09 -53.54 27.37
N GLY A 185 -17.78 -52.53 27.94
CA GLY A 185 -17.18 -51.26 28.36
C GLY A 185 -16.52 -50.43 27.24
N GLN A 186 -16.65 -50.86 25.98
CA GLN A 186 -16.01 -50.28 24.79
C GLN A 186 -17.03 -49.57 23.87
N CYS A 187 -18.30 -49.48 24.30
CA CYS A 187 -19.39 -48.77 23.63
C CYS A 187 -19.59 -49.19 22.15
N GLN A 188 -19.48 -50.48 21.84
CA GLN A 188 -19.61 -50.98 20.46
C GLN A 188 -21.07 -51.20 20.05
N ASN A 189 -21.89 -51.78 20.93
CA ASN A 189 -23.25 -52.21 20.60
C ASN A 189 -24.31 -51.16 20.94
N SER A 190 -24.17 -50.51 22.11
CA SER A 190 -25.05 -49.45 22.59
C SER A 190 -24.25 -48.19 22.92
N PHE A 191 -24.55 -47.08 22.26
CA PHE A 191 -23.78 -45.84 22.40
C PHE A 191 -24.58 -44.58 22.05
N VAL A 192 -24.07 -43.45 22.52
CA VAL A 192 -24.30 -42.14 21.89
C VAL A 192 -22.98 -41.59 21.36
N LYS A 193 -22.95 -41.24 20.08
CA LYS A 193 -21.80 -40.65 19.40
C LYS A 193 -22.15 -39.27 18.86
N VAL A 194 -21.19 -38.34 18.93
CA VAL A 194 -21.33 -36.97 18.45
C VAL A 194 -20.20 -36.66 17.48
N TRP A 195 -20.54 -36.18 16.30
CA TRP A 195 -19.60 -35.74 15.26
C TRP A 195 -19.73 -34.23 15.01
N THR A 196 -18.63 -33.60 14.61
CA THR A 196 -18.63 -32.24 14.06
C THR A 196 -19.13 -32.25 12.62
N GLY A 197 -19.96 -31.28 12.25
CA GLY A 197 -20.59 -31.22 10.92
C GLY A 197 -21.74 -32.22 10.77
N THR A 198 -22.06 -32.56 9.53
CA THR A 198 -23.20 -33.43 9.17
C THR A 198 -22.82 -34.87 8.81
N GLU A 199 -21.52 -35.19 8.74
CA GLU A 199 -21.04 -36.51 8.26
C GLU A 199 -20.44 -37.39 9.36
N GLU A 200 -20.69 -38.71 9.28
CA GLU A 200 -20.18 -39.73 10.22
C GLU A 200 -18.74 -40.18 9.87
N THR A 201 -17.75 -39.28 9.87
CA THR A 201 -16.34 -39.63 9.57
C THR A 201 -15.48 -39.76 10.84
N ASN A 202 -14.44 -40.61 10.81
CA ASN A 202 -13.55 -40.81 11.98
C ASN A 202 -12.79 -39.54 12.39
N ASN A 203 -12.42 -38.68 11.44
CA ASN A 203 -11.73 -37.42 11.72
C ASN A 203 -12.67 -36.35 12.32
N ALA A 204 -13.99 -36.54 12.20
CA ALA A 204 -15.01 -35.62 12.70
C ALA A 204 -15.64 -36.09 14.03
N LEU A 205 -15.25 -37.25 14.56
CA LEU A 205 -15.83 -37.79 15.80
C LEU A 205 -15.35 -36.99 17.02
N LEU A 206 -16.29 -36.34 17.73
CA LEU A 206 -15.99 -35.53 18.93
C LEU A 206 -16.08 -36.36 20.21
N ALA A 207 -17.06 -37.26 20.31
CA ALA A 207 -17.24 -38.10 21.50
C ALA A 207 -17.96 -39.41 21.20
N THR A 208 -17.64 -40.46 21.97
CA THR A 208 -18.36 -41.74 22.04
C THR A 208 -18.61 -42.06 23.50
N ASN A 209 -19.87 -42.25 23.90
CA ASN A 209 -20.23 -42.44 25.30
C ASN A 209 -21.22 -43.60 25.51
N CYS A 210 -21.01 -44.35 26.59
CA CYS A 210 -21.89 -45.36 27.15
C CYS A 210 -21.59 -45.52 28.65
N GLY A 211 -22.37 -46.35 29.36
CA GLY A 211 -22.26 -46.57 30.80
C GLY A 211 -23.22 -45.71 31.63
N ASN A 212 -22.83 -45.43 32.88
CA ASN A 212 -23.65 -44.70 33.87
C ASN A 212 -23.13 -43.28 34.16
N MET A 213 -22.17 -42.77 33.38
CA MET A 213 -21.54 -41.47 33.60
C MET A 213 -21.74 -40.59 32.36
N ALA A 214 -22.35 -39.42 32.57
CA ALA A 214 -22.51 -38.43 31.52
C ALA A 214 -21.14 -37.85 31.08
N PRO A 215 -20.93 -37.58 29.77
CA PRO A 215 -19.74 -36.90 29.30
C PRO A 215 -19.65 -35.45 29.80
N SER A 216 -18.44 -34.90 29.81
CA SER A 216 -18.23 -33.46 29.95
C SER A 216 -18.84 -32.70 28.78
N THR A 217 -19.21 -31.43 29.00
CA THR A 217 -19.77 -30.56 27.97
C THR A 217 -18.95 -30.60 26.69
N ILE A 218 -19.61 -30.86 25.56
CA ILE A 218 -18.96 -30.98 24.25
C ILE A 218 -19.13 -29.65 23.51
N ILE A 219 -18.03 -29.08 23.05
CA ILE A 219 -18.01 -27.85 22.25
C ILE A 219 -17.66 -28.19 20.80
N THR A 220 -18.52 -27.85 19.85
CA THR A 220 -18.30 -28.18 18.44
C THR A 220 -17.43 -27.12 17.76
N PRO A 221 -16.50 -27.47 16.86
CA PRO A 221 -15.70 -26.49 16.12
C PRO A 221 -16.45 -25.87 14.92
N THR A 222 -17.63 -26.40 14.58
CA THR A 222 -18.47 -25.97 13.46
C THR A 222 -19.90 -25.66 13.93
N ASN A 223 -20.68 -25.02 13.07
CA ASN A 223 -22.08 -24.64 13.29
C ASN A 223 -23.08 -25.80 13.15
N ALA A 224 -22.60 -27.02 12.90
CA ALA A 224 -23.43 -28.20 12.80
C ALA A 224 -22.82 -29.34 13.62
N PHE A 225 -23.68 -30.17 14.19
CA PHE A 225 -23.25 -31.46 14.72
C PHE A 225 -24.27 -32.53 14.38
N ARG A 226 -23.78 -33.77 14.35
CA ARG A 226 -24.61 -34.95 14.21
C ARG A 226 -24.45 -35.83 15.43
N ALA A 227 -25.56 -36.20 16.05
CA ALA A 227 -25.60 -37.12 17.18
C ALA A 227 -26.34 -38.40 16.77
N VAL A 228 -25.76 -39.56 17.04
CA VAL A 228 -26.39 -40.86 16.79
C VAL A 228 -26.46 -41.64 18.08
N PHE A 229 -27.67 -42.08 18.42
CA PHE A 229 -27.92 -43.07 19.44
C PHE A 229 -28.24 -44.41 18.80
N GLN A 230 -27.65 -45.47 19.33
CA GLN A 230 -27.93 -46.83 18.95
C GLN A 230 -28.02 -47.68 20.22
N SER A 231 -29.06 -48.52 20.32
CA SER A 231 -29.18 -49.56 21.34
C SER A 231 -29.31 -50.94 20.68
N GLN A 232 -28.52 -51.90 21.13
CA GLN A 232 -28.61 -53.32 20.74
C GLN A 232 -28.57 -54.26 21.96
N GLU A 233 -28.50 -53.68 23.18
CA GLU A 233 -28.49 -54.39 24.46
C GLU A 233 -29.77 -54.04 25.27
N GLU A 234 -29.85 -54.54 26.51
CA GLU A 234 -31.01 -54.42 27.39
C GLU A 234 -31.56 -52.97 27.52
N PRO A 235 -32.90 -52.80 27.61
CA PRO A 235 -33.54 -51.53 27.89
C PRO A 235 -32.98 -50.86 29.15
N ALA A 236 -32.77 -49.55 29.05
CA ALA A 236 -32.38 -48.73 30.19
C ALA A 236 -32.88 -47.31 30.01
N GLN A 237 -32.71 -46.51 31.06
CA GLN A 237 -33.25 -45.15 31.11
C GLN A 237 -32.79 -44.26 29.95
N GLY A 238 -31.58 -44.48 29.41
CA GLY A 238 -31.07 -43.77 28.24
C GLY A 238 -30.43 -42.43 28.58
N PHE A 239 -30.73 -41.39 27.81
CA PHE A 239 -30.16 -40.07 28.03
C PHE A 239 -31.10 -38.93 27.58
N SER A 240 -30.86 -37.76 28.16
CA SER A 240 -31.33 -36.48 27.64
C SER A 240 -30.15 -35.53 27.59
N ALA A 241 -29.96 -34.83 26.46
CA ALA A 241 -28.91 -33.86 26.28
C ALA A 241 -29.50 -32.56 25.75
N SER A 242 -29.20 -31.45 26.43
CA SER A 242 -29.53 -30.12 25.96
C SER A 242 -28.38 -29.57 25.11
N PHE A 243 -28.72 -28.87 24.05
CA PHE A 243 -27.77 -28.16 23.20
C PHE A 243 -28.16 -26.69 23.14
N ILE A 244 -27.15 -25.82 23.15
CA ILE A 244 -27.31 -24.37 22.99
C ILE A 244 -26.26 -23.85 22.02
N SER A 245 -26.68 -22.98 21.11
CA SER A 245 -25.77 -22.27 20.22
C SER A 245 -25.16 -21.08 20.97
N ARG A 246 -23.84 -20.93 20.85
CA ARG A 246 -23.07 -19.80 21.37
C ARG A 246 -22.28 -19.17 20.23
N CYS A 247 -21.96 -17.89 20.35
CA CYS A 247 -21.12 -17.20 19.36
C CYS A 247 -19.63 -17.26 19.73
N GLY A 248 -18.75 -17.17 18.74
CA GLY A 248 -17.29 -17.27 18.91
C GLY A 248 -16.72 -18.64 18.52
N ARG A 249 -15.44 -18.72 18.13
CA ARG A 249 -14.72 -19.99 17.84
C ARG A 249 -13.22 -19.80 17.71
N ASN A 250 -12.48 -20.91 17.72
CA ASN A 250 -11.03 -20.93 17.48
C ASN A 250 -10.69 -21.32 16.04
N PHE A 251 -9.69 -20.66 15.46
CA PHE A 251 -9.28 -20.77 14.07
C PHE A 251 -7.84 -21.25 13.94
N THR A 252 -7.68 -22.50 13.47
CA THR A 252 -6.37 -23.15 13.29
C THR A 252 -5.89 -23.17 11.84
N GLY A 253 -6.77 -22.99 10.85
CA GLY A 253 -6.41 -22.99 9.42
C GLY A 253 -5.55 -21.79 8.97
N PRO A 254 -4.82 -21.90 7.84
CA PRO A 254 -3.92 -20.85 7.32
C PRO A 254 -4.65 -19.60 6.80
N THR A 255 -5.91 -19.76 6.40
CA THR A 255 -6.82 -18.68 6.02
C THR A 255 -8.22 -19.00 6.54
N GLY A 256 -9.09 -18.00 6.65
CA GLY A 256 -10.49 -18.22 6.95
C GLY A 256 -11.28 -16.92 7.10
N ASP A 257 -12.60 -17.05 7.12
CA ASP A 257 -13.53 -15.95 7.32
C ASP A 257 -14.08 -15.94 8.75
N ILE A 258 -14.19 -14.75 9.34
CA ILE A 258 -14.77 -14.48 10.66
C ILE A 258 -15.98 -13.59 10.42
N ILE A 259 -17.16 -14.10 10.78
CA ILE A 259 -18.43 -13.41 10.58
C ILE A 259 -19.11 -13.18 11.92
N SER A 260 -19.77 -12.02 12.06
CA SER A 260 -20.62 -11.76 13.21
C SER A 260 -21.87 -12.66 13.20
N PRO A 261 -22.51 -12.89 14.34
CA PRO A 261 -23.81 -13.55 14.43
C PRO A 261 -24.82 -12.97 13.44
N ASN A 262 -25.52 -13.86 12.74
CA ASN A 262 -26.59 -13.58 11.76
C ASN A 262 -26.17 -12.85 10.47
N PHE A 263 -24.89 -12.48 10.28
CA PHE A 263 -24.41 -11.80 9.07
C PHE A 263 -24.81 -12.56 7.79
N PRO A 264 -25.37 -11.89 6.75
CA PRO A 264 -25.46 -10.44 6.54
C PRO A 264 -26.71 -9.77 7.14
N LYS A 265 -27.47 -10.47 7.99
CA LYS A 265 -28.61 -9.90 8.73
C LYS A 265 -28.13 -9.30 10.06
N GLN A 266 -29.02 -8.54 10.68
CA GLN A 266 -28.74 -7.88 11.95
C GLN A 266 -28.35 -8.86 13.05
N TYR A 267 -27.32 -8.49 13.80
CA TYR A 267 -26.81 -9.27 14.91
C TYR A 267 -27.70 -9.11 16.18
N ASP A 268 -27.59 -10.02 17.16
CA ASP A 268 -28.43 -9.97 18.36
C ASP A 268 -27.93 -8.91 19.39
N ASN A 269 -28.82 -8.44 20.26
CA ASN A 269 -28.46 -7.52 21.35
C ASN A 269 -27.79 -8.27 22.52
N ASN A 270 -26.95 -7.56 23.29
CA ASN A 270 -26.25 -8.06 24.49
C ASN A 270 -25.32 -9.25 24.22
N MET A 271 -24.66 -9.27 23.07
CA MET A 271 -23.73 -10.34 22.72
C MET A 271 -22.33 -10.08 23.28
N ASN A 272 -21.59 -11.16 23.52
CA ASN A 272 -20.18 -11.12 23.86
C ASN A 272 -19.51 -12.37 23.25
N CYS A 273 -18.96 -12.21 22.05
CA CYS A 273 -18.45 -13.29 21.21
C CYS A 273 -16.94 -13.19 21.09
N THR A 274 -16.23 -14.27 21.42
CA THR A 274 -14.77 -14.31 21.34
C THR A 274 -14.31 -15.22 20.20
N TYR A 275 -13.45 -14.70 19.32
CA TYR A 275 -12.81 -15.44 18.23
C TYR A 275 -11.31 -15.45 18.43
N VAL A 276 -10.66 -16.61 18.31
CA VAL A 276 -9.21 -16.74 18.51
C VAL A 276 -8.57 -17.33 17.27
N ILE A 277 -7.54 -16.68 16.73
CA ILE A 277 -6.71 -17.19 15.63
C ILE A 277 -5.41 -17.73 16.23
N GLU A 278 -5.29 -19.06 16.21
CA GLU A 278 -4.18 -19.79 16.83
C GLU A 278 -2.98 -19.93 15.87
N ASP A 279 -1.82 -19.38 16.23
CA ASP A 279 -0.56 -19.57 15.51
C ASP A 279 0.65 -19.25 16.42
N ASN A 280 1.86 -19.46 15.92
CA ASN A 280 3.11 -19.18 16.64
C ASN A 280 3.33 -17.67 16.85
N SER A 281 4.12 -17.31 17.86
CA SER A 281 4.38 -15.90 18.24
C SER A 281 5.18 -15.07 17.22
N GLN A 282 5.73 -15.72 16.19
CA GLN A 282 6.50 -15.10 15.11
C GLN A 282 5.72 -15.02 13.78
N SER A 283 4.50 -15.56 13.74
CA SER A 283 3.59 -15.50 12.60
C SER A 283 2.95 -14.12 12.52
N LEU A 284 2.64 -13.68 11.31
CA LEU A 284 1.84 -12.50 11.06
C LEU A 284 0.45 -12.91 10.62
N ILE A 285 -0.55 -12.37 11.32
CA ILE A 285 -1.96 -12.52 11.01
C ILE A 285 -2.41 -11.20 10.38
N VAL A 286 -2.82 -11.28 9.12
CA VAL A 286 -3.40 -10.15 8.39
C VAL A 286 -4.91 -10.29 8.47
N LEU A 287 -5.59 -9.27 8.99
CA LEU A 287 -7.03 -9.14 9.06
C LEU A 287 -7.50 -8.16 7.99
N THR A 288 -8.36 -8.61 7.08
CA THR A 288 -8.94 -7.80 6.01
C THR A 288 -10.43 -7.62 6.28
N PHE A 289 -10.88 -6.36 6.30
CA PHE A 289 -12.28 -5.99 6.48
C PHE A 289 -13.00 -6.12 5.14
N VAL A 290 -13.84 -7.15 4.99
CA VAL A 290 -14.63 -7.37 3.77
C VAL A 290 -15.92 -6.58 3.82
N SER A 291 -16.57 -6.54 4.99
CA SER A 291 -17.77 -5.75 5.28
C SER A 291 -17.80 -5.47 6.78
N PHE A 292 -18.11 -4.25 7.22
CA PHE A 292 -18.11 -3.90 8.63
C PHE A 292 -19.16 -2.82 8.92
N HIS A 293 -20.22 -3.19 9.65
CA HIS A 293 -21.31 -2.31 10.06
C HIS A 293 -21.71 -2.64 11.49
N LEU A 294 -21.30 -1.80 12.45
CA LEU A 294 -21.70 -1.86 13.85
C LEU A 294 -22.29 -0.51 14.28
N GLU A 295 -23.01 -0.47 15.41
CA GLU A 295 -23.57 0.78 15.96
C GLU A 295 -22.51 1.90 16.01
N ALA A 296 -22.89 3.08 15.50
CA ALA A 296 -22.01 4.23 15.34
C ALA A 296 -21.54 4.84 16.68
N ARG A 297 -20.46 5.63 16.61
CA ARG A 297 -19.88 6.34 17.77
C ARG A 297 -20.94 7.16 18.49
N SER A 298 -20.96 7.12 19.82
CA SER A 298 -21.81 8.01 20.63
C SER A 298 -21.50 9.47 20.25
N ALA A 299 -22.54 10.24 19.88
CA ALA A 299 -22.44 11.63 19.48
C ALA A 299 -21.85 12.56 20.57
N ILE A 300 -21.65 12.05 21.79
CA ILE A 300 -21.25 12.81 22.97
C ILE A 300 -19.78 12.57 23.34
N THR A 301 -19.22 11.37 23.08
CA THR A 301 -17.87 10.99 23.56
C THR A 301 -16.93 10.50 22.45
N GLY A 302 -17.44 10.19 21.25
CA GLY A 302 -16.62 9.66 20.16
C GLY A 302 -15.99 8.29 20.45
N SER A 303 -16.42 7.58 21.50
CA SER A 303 -15.89 6.28 21.95
C SER A 303 -16.80 5.11 21.52
N CYS A 304 -16.20 3.94 21.24
CA CYS A 304 -16.88 2.68 20.93
C CYS A 304 -17.41 1.99 22.20
N GLU A 305 -18.16 2.69 23.06
CA GLU A 305 -18.64 2.15 24.34
C GLU A 305 -19.88 1.26 24.22
N ASN A 306 -20.56 1.30 23.07
CA ASN A 306 -21.80 0.59 22.80
C ASN A 306 -21.54 -0.78 22.17
N ASP A 307 -21.46 -0.81 20.84
CA ASP A 307 -21.15 -2.01 20.07
C ASP A 307 -19.77 -1.87 19.47
N GLY A 308 -18.95 -2.90 19.61
CA GLY A 308 -17.56 -2.81 19.17
C GLY A 308 -16.86 -4.15 19.04
N LEU A 309 -15.79 -4.14 18.26
CA LEU A 309 -14.88 -5.27 18.12
C LEU A 309 -13.51 -4.87 18.67
N HIS A 310 -13.12 -5.49 19.79
CA HIS A 310 -11.76 -5.40 20.30
C HIS A 310 -10.84 -6.36 19.55
N ILE A 311 -9.69 -5.85 19.12
CA ILE A 311 -8.64 -6.61 18.44
C ILE A 311 -7.43 -6.66 19.36
N VAL A 312 -7.12 -7.84 19.89
CA VAL A 312 -6.16 -8.04 20.96
C VAL A 312 -5.04 -8.99 20.52
N ARG A 313 -3.79 -8.66 20.88
CA ARG A 313 -2.66 -9.56 20.68
C ARG A 313 -2.59 -10.58 21.81
N GLY A 314 -2.48 -11.86 21.46
CA GLY A 314 -2.45 -12.99 22.38
C GLY A 314 -3.82 -13.59 22.66
N HIS A 315 -3.96 -14.25 23.81
CA HIS A 315 -5.17 -14.99 24.22
C HIS A 315 -5.94 -14.32 25.37
N SER A 316 -5.44 -13.23 25.94
CA SER A 316 -6.03 -12.62 27.14
C SER A 316 -6.91 -11.43 26.79
N LEU A 317 -8.14 -11.40 27.28
CA LEU A 317 -9.03 -10.23 27.20
C LEU A 317 -8.59 -9.08 28.13
N PHE A 318 -7.66 -9.34 29.06
CA PHE A 318 -7.15 -8.35 29.99
C PHE A 318 -5.97 -7.54 29.44
N SER A 319 -5.42 -7.92 28.28
CA SER A 319 -4.43 -7.08 27.60
C SER A 319 -5.10 -5.92 26.89
N THR A 320 -4.38 -4.81 26.78
CA THR A 320 -4.84 -3.61 26.08
C THR A 320 -5.13 -3.95 24.61
N PRO A 321 -6.34 -3.66 24.09
CA PRO A 321 -6.64 -3.88 22.68
C PRO A 321 -5.74 -3.03 21.79
N VAL A 322 -5.24 -3.63 20.70
CA VAL A 322 -4.45 -2.94 19.67
C VAL A 322 -5.33 -1.96 18.90
N ALA A 323 -6.57 -2.34 18.66
CA ALA A 323 -7.59 -1.48 18.10
C ALA A 323 -8.97 -1.88 18.66
N THR A 324 -9.85 -0.89 18.78
CA THR A 324 -11.28 -1.10 19.02
C THR A 324 -12.01 -0.42 17.87
N VAL A 325 -12.83 -1.18 17.15
CA VAL A 325 -13.49 -0.72 15.92
C VAL A 325 -15.01 -0.81 16.06
N CYS A 326 -15.72 0.23 15.62
CA CYS A 326 -17.17 0.39 15.64
C CYS A 326 -17.61 1.34 14.50
N GLY A 327 -18.92 1.41 14.19
CA GLY A 327 -19.44 2.19 13.07
C GLY A 327 -19.39 1.46 11.71
N ASP A 328 -19.42 2.24 10.63
CA ASP A 328 -19.54 1.82 9.22
C ASP A 328 -18.34 2.27 8.34
N GLU A 329 -17.26 2.76 8.96
CA GLU A 329 -16.05 3.18 8.24
C GLU A 329 -15.31 1.98 7.63
N THR A 330 -14.95 2.08 6.35
CA THR A 330 -14.12 1.09 5.67
C THR A 330 -12.67 1.18 6.19
N LEU A 331 -12.22 0.15 6.90
CA LEU A 331 -10.89 0.10 7.50
C LEU A 331 -9.86 -0.60 6.61
N ASP A 332 -8.64 -0.08 6.62
CA ASP A 332 -7.49 -0.74 6.00
C ASP A 332 -7.15 -2.06 6.71
N PRO A 333 -6.53 -3.03 6.01
CA PRO A 333 -6.14 -4.30 6.62
C PRO A 333 -5.17 -4.12 7.80
N ILE A 334 -5.46 -4.82 8.91
CA ILE A 334 -4.65 -4.75 10.13
C ILE A 334 -3.72 -5.97 10.20
N THR A 335 -2.42 -5.73 10.40
CA THR A 335 -1.41 -6.80 10.52
C THR A 335 -0.91 -6.91 11.95
N LEU A 336 -0.95 -8.12 12.52
CA LEU A 336 -0.65 -8.39 13.93
C LEU A 336 0.28 -9.61 14.05
N LYS A 337 1.10 -9.66 15.10
CA LYS A 337 1.80 -10.89 15.46
C LYS A 337 0.82 -11.87 16.11
N GLY A 338 0.85 -13.13 15.67
CA GLY A 338 0.03 -14.19 16.26
C GLY A 338 0.45 -14.54 17.69
N PRO A 339 -0.40 -15.21 18.48
CA PRO A 339 -1.83 -15.45 18.27
C PRO A 339 -2.66 -14.17 18.44
N VAL A 340 -3.87 -14.11 17.86
CA VAL A 340 -4.76 -12.93 17.88
C VAL A 340 -6.14 -13.29 18.41
N LEU A 341 -6.67 -12.47 19.32
CA LEU A 341 -8.01 -12.59 19.87
C LEU A 341 -8.87 -11.41 19.40
N LEU A 342 -10.08 -11.71 18.95
CA LEU A 342 -11.10 -10.74 18.59
C LEU A 342 -12.29 -10.89 19.54
N ASN A 343 -12.74 -9.80 20.15
CA ASN A 343 -13.90 -9.80 21.04
C ASN A 343 -14.97 -8.85 20.53
N PHE A 344 -16.09 -9.41 20.07
CA PHE A 344 -17.24 -8.65 19.63
C PHE A 344 -18.26 -8.52 20.77
N TYR A 345 -18.64 -7.31 21.11
CA TYR A 345 -19.69 -7.03 22.09
C TYR A 345 -20.78 -6.15 21.49
N SER A 346 -22.02 -6.39 21.91
CA SER A 346 -23.16 -5.52 21.63
C SER A 346 -23.94 -5.18 22.90
N ASN A 347 -24.63 -4.05 22.89
CA ASN A 347 -25.48 -3.56 23.97
C ASN A 347 -26.96 -3.96 23.77
N ALA A 348 -27.88 -3.38 24.55
CA ALA A 348 -29.32 -3.68 24.47
C ALA A 348 -30.09 -2.91 23.37
N HIS A 349 -29.44 -2.04 22.61
CA HIS A 349 -30.00 -1.09 21.64
C HIS A 349 -29.64 -1.47 20.19
N THR A 350 -30.10 -0.67 19.22
CA THR A 350 -30.32 -1.04 17.80
C THR A 350 -29.15 -1.77 17.12
N PRO A 351 -29.30 -3.04 16.74
CA PRO A 351 -28.26 -3.78 16.04
C PRO A 351 -28.19 -3.41 14.56
N ASP A 352 -26.99 -3.52 13.98
CA ASP A 352 -26.71 -3.29 12.56
C ASP A 352 -26.36 -4.62 11.83
N LEU A 353 -26.02 -4.56 10.53
CA LEU A 353 -25.78 -5.73 9.66
C LEU A 353 -24.60 -6.61 10.10
N GLY A 354 -23.70 -6.09 10.95
CA GLY A 354 -22.55 -6.82 11.47
C GLY A 354 -21.34 -6.80 10.54
N PHE A 355 -20.46 -7.78 10.69
CA PHE A 355 -19.17 -7.80 9.98
C PHE A 355 -18.82 -9.15 9.36
N LYS A 356 -18.02 -9.07 8.29
CA LYS A 356 -17.24 -10.16 7.72
C LYS A 356 -15.78 -9.72 7.59
N LEU A 357 -14.90 -10.45 8.27
CA LEU A 357 -13.45 -10.31 8.20
C LEU A 357 -12.87 -11.54 7.53
N SER A 358 -11.84 -11.36 6.70
CA SER A 358 -11.01 -12.47 6.19
C SER A 358 -9.65 -12.39 6.86
N TYR A 359 -9.13 -13.51 7.36
CA TYR A 359 -7.79 -13.57 7.94
C TYR A 359 -6.85 -14.47 7.13
N ARG A 360 -5.56 -14.13 7.14
CA ARG A 360 -4.48 -14.94 6.56
C ARG A 360 -3.25 -14.99 7.47
N LYS A 361 -2.72 -16.19 7.68
CA LYS A 361 -1.46 -16.44 8.38
C LYS A 361 -0.29 -16.37 7.38
N THR A 362 0.70 -15.55 7.70
CA THR A 362 1.90 -15.34 6.86
C THR A 362 3.16 -15.45 7.72
N SER A 363 4.19 -16.14 7.22
CA SER A 363 5.50 -16.22 7.87
C SER A 363 6.37 -15.00 7.53
N CYS A 364 7.07 -14.45 8.53
CA CYS A 364 7.96 -13.30 8.39
C CYS A 364 9.24 -13.55 9.18
N GLY A 365 10.39 -13.61 8.47
CA GLY A 365 11.68 -13.93 9.06
C GLY A 365 11.99 -15.42 9.20
N GLY A 366 13.16 -15.76 9.77
CA GLY A 366 13.61 -17.14 10.01
C GLY A 366 15.13 -17.30 10.07
N THR A 367 15.60 -18.53 10.35
CA THR A 367 17.03 -18.89 10.35
C THR A 367 17.33 -19.89 9.23
N PHE A 368 18.41 -19.64 8.47
CA PHE A 368 18.77 -20.36 7.26
C PHE A 368 20.23 -20.85 7.33
N ASN A 369 20.44 -22.16 7.25
CA ASN A 369 21.75 -22.79 7.51
C ASN A 369 22.44 -23.37 6.26
N SER A 370 21.78 -23.31 5.10
CA SER A 370 22.26 -23.84 3.82
C SER A 370 21.59 -23.10 2.68
N PHE A 371 22.09 -23.22 1.44
CA PHE A 371 21.50 -22.62 0.22
C PHE A 371 19.96 -22.56 0.25
N GLY A 372 19.41 -21.41 -0.13
CA GLY A 372 17.97 -21.22 -0.10
C GLY A 372 17.50 -19.94 -0.80
N VAL A 373 16.18 -19.79 -0.83
CA VAL A 373 15.49 -18.62 -1.39
C VAL A 373 14.72 -17.93 -0.27
N ILE A 374 14.92 -16.62 -0.16
CA ILE A 374 14.24 -15.74 0.81
C ILE A 374 13.30 -14.83 0.04
N ARG A 375 12.10 -14.62 0.57
CA ARG A 375 11.05 -13.82 -0.06
C ARG A 375 10.44 -12.89 0.98
N SER A 376 10.01 -11.72 0.54
CA SER A 376 9.18 -10.85 1.37
C SER A 376 7.83 -11.52 1.68
N PRO A 377 7.15 -11.13 2.78
CA PRO A 377 5.80 -11.60 3.06
C PRO A 377 4.85 -11.31 1.89
N SER A 378 3.94 -12.23 1.60
CA SER A 378 2.95 -12.14 0.51
C SER A 378 3.49 -12.06 -0.93
N TYR A 379 4.80 -12.19 -1.15
CA TYR A 379 5.42 -12.15 -2.47
C TYR A 379 4.71 -13.07 -3.49
N LEU A 380 4.42 -12.51 -4.67
CA LEU A 380 3.62 -13.08 -5.79
C LEU A 380 2.10 -13.21 -5.58
N ASN A 381 1.58 -13.04 -4.37
CA ASN A 381 0.13 -13.15 -4.11
C ASN A 381 -0.54 -11.78 -3.98
N SER A 382 0.13 -10.85 -3.31
CA SER A 382 -0.31 -9.46 -3.11
C SER A 382 0.91 -8.60 -2.78
N ASP A 383 0.70 -7.29 -2.64
CA ASP A 383 1.71 -6.42 -2.05
C ASP A 383 2.00 -6.82 -0.59
N TYR A 384 3.22 -6.52 -0.12
CA TYR A 384 3.60 -6.82 1.26
C TYR A 384 2.79 -5.96 2.25
N PRO A 385 2.49 -6.47 3.46
CA PRO A 385 1.76 -5.66 4.45
C PRO A 385 2.51 -4.43 4.99
N ASN A 386 1.76 -3.47 5.52
CA ASN A 386 2.27 -2.36 6.33
C ASN A 386 2.74 -2.82 7.73
N ASN A 387 3.59 -2.03 8.37
CA ASN A 387 4.09 -2.19 9.73
C ASN A 387 4.84 -3.50 9.99
N LEU A 388 5.56 -3.99 8.98
CA LEU A 388 6.36 -5.21 9.08
C LEU A 388 7.68 -4.96 9.79
N TYR A 389 8.12 -5.99 10.49
CA TYR A 389 9.49 -6.09 11.01
C TYR A 389 9.94 -7.55 10.93
N CYS A 390 10.53 -7.92 9.79
CA CYS A 390 11.01 -9.26 9.51
C CYS A 390 12.53 -9.33 9.61
N VAL A 391 13.03 -10.37 10.31
CA VAL A 391 14.47 -10.61 10.48
C VAL A 391 14.82 -11.99 9.92
N TYR A 392 15.75 -12.04 8.98
CA TYR A 392 16.25 -13.28 8.38
C TYR A 392 17.71 -13.46 8.75
N ASN A 393 18.03 -14.56 9.43
CA ASN A 393 19.38 -14.90 9.86
C ASN A 393 19.95 -15.97 8.94
N ILE A 394 21.01 -15.68 8.22
CA ILE A 394 21.68 -16.63 7.33
C ILE A 394 23.02 -17.02 7.94
N THR A 395 23.32 -18.31 7.97
CA THR A 395 24.60 -18.84 8.45
C THR A 395 25.08 -19.97 7.53
N VAL A 396 26.34 -19.91 7.13
CA VAL A 396 27.01 -20.91 6.29
C VAL A 396 28.23 -21.50 7.01
N ARG A 397 28.99 -22.36 6.35
CA ARG A 397 30.20 -23.00 6.90
C ARG A 397 31.26 -21.96 7.29
N ASN A 398 32.03 -22.26 8.34
CA ASN A 398 33.02 -21.33 8.92
C ASN A 398 34.15 -20.89 7.96
N ASP A 399 34.40 -21.61 6.86
CA ASP A 399 35.41 -21.31 5.84
C ASP A 399 34.82 -20.71 4.55
N ARG A 400 33.57 -20.25 4.62
CA ARG A 400 32.81 -19.68 3.50
C ARG A 400 32.14 -18.38 3.92
N VAL A 401 31.78 -17.59 2.92
CA VAL A 401 30.97 -16.38 3.09
C VAL A 401 29.65 -16.51 2.33
N VAL A 402 28.66 -15.72 2.75
CA VAL A 402 27.33 -15.68 2.16
C VAL A 402 27.33 -14.75 0.95
N LEU A 403 26.91 -15.26 -0.21
CA LEU A 403 26.62 -14.48 -1.41
C LEU A 403 25.11 -14.41 -1.60
N LEU A 404 24.56 -13.20 -1.54
CA LEU A 404 23.14 -12.89 -1.70
C LEU A 404 22.89 -12.20 -3.04
N LYS A 405 22.03 -12.80 -3.88
CA LYS A 405 21.64 -12.26 -5.18
C LYS A 405 20.14 -12.02 -5.24
N PHE A 406 19.73 -10.81 -5.60
CA PHE A 406 18.33 -10.46 -5.81
C PHE A 406 17.85 -10.91 -7.18
N GLY A 407 16.70 -11.58 -7.23
CA GLY A 407 16.04 -11.95 -8.49
C GLY A 407 14.94 -10.98 -8.88
N ASP A 408 14.25 -10.40 -7.90
CA ASP A 408 13.20 -9.38 -8.08
C ASP A 408 13.18 -8.46 -6.87
N PHE A 409 12.93 -7.17 -7.09
CA PHE A 409 12.96 -6.17 -6.04
C PHE A 409 12.03 -4.99 -6.36
N ASN A 410 11.02 -4.81 -5.52
CA ASN A 410 10.10 -3.70 -5.58
C ASN A 410 9.62 -3.38 -4.16
N VAL A 411 10.18 -2.32 -3.58
CA VAL A 411 9.85 -1.79 -2.25
C VAL A 411 9.46 -0.33 -2.43
N ALA A 412 8.51 0.19 -1.65
CA ALA A 412 8.05 1.57 -1.76
C ALA A 412 9.24 2.54 -1.69
N LEU A 413 9.25 3.53 -2.58
CA LEU A 413 10.37 4.46 -2.71
C LEU A 413 10.24 5.57 -1.67
N SER A 414 11.30 5.83 -0.91
CA SER A 414 11.38 6.99 -0.03
C SER A 414 12.79 7.59 -0.04
N THR A 415 12.90 8.86 0.35
CA THR A 415 14.19 9.54 0.47
C THR A 415 15.07 8.79 1.49
N PHE A 416 16.27 8.38 1.06
CA PHE A 416 17.19 7.56 1.86
C PHE A 416 16.60 6.25 2.43
N CYS A 417 15.53 5.74 1.83
CA CYS A 417 14.82 4.55 2.29
C CYS A 417 14.40 4.65 3.76
N SER A 418 13.99 5.83 4.21
CA SER A 418 13.53 6.14 5.57
C SER A 418 12.26 5.37 5.99
N HIS A 419 11.38 5.06 5.05
CA HIS A 419 10.08 4.43 5.29
C HIS A 419 10.21 2.90 5.16
N ASP A 420 9.94 2.38 3.97
CA ASP A 420 10.05 0.97 3.63
C ASP A 420 11.45 0.63 3.12
N TYR A 421 12.07 -0.40 3.69
CA TYR A 421 13.40 -0.80 3.27
C TYR A 421 13.75 -2.24 3.61
N LEU A 422 14.69 -2.77 2.82
CA LEU A 422 15.46 -3.96 3.13
C LEU A 422 16.89 -3.55 3.49
N ALA A 423 17.30 -3.81 4.74
CA ALA A 423 18.66 -3.62 5.22
C ALA A 423 19.40 -4.97 5.30
N VAL A 424 20.67 -4.99 4.92
CA VAL A 424 21.54 -6.17 4.95
C VAL A 424 22.77 -5.89 5.81
N TYR A 425 23.00 -6.70 6.83
CA TYR A 425 24.07 -6.56 7.81
C TYR A 425 25.10 -7.70 7.69
N ASP A 426 26.37 -7.34 7.84
CA ASP A 426 27.54 -8.20 7.69
C ASP A 426 27.92 -8.93 8.99
N GLY A 427 27.09 -9.89 9.39
CA GLY A 427 27.35 -10.67 10.60
C GLY A 427 26.12 -11.41 11.09
N SER A 428 26.10 -11.68 12.40
CA SER A 428 25.00 -12.41 13.06
C SER A 428 23.97 -11.49 13.73
N ASN A 429 24.24 -10.18 13.83
CA ASN A 429 23.41 -9.22 14.54
C ASN A 429 23.20 -7.94 13.74
N MET A 430 22.17 -7.17 14.11
CA MET A 430 21.86 -5.85 13.51
C MET A 430 22.80 -4.73 13.97
N SER A 431 23.70 -5.02 14.90
CA SER A 431 24.79 -4.13 15.32
C SER A 431 26.04 -4.27 14.45
N ASP A 432 26.09 -5.31 13.61
CA ASP A 432 27.23 -5.57 12.73
C ASP A 432 27.19 -4.61 11.51
N PRO A 433 28.29 -4.45 10.76
CA PRO A 433 28.37 -3.45 9.68
C PRO A 433 27.23 -3.56 8.66
N LEU A 434 26.60 -2.44 8.31
CA LEU A 434 25.54 -2.39 7.30
C LEU A 434 26.16 -2.47 5.89
N LEU A 435 25.86 -3.54 5.14
CA LEU A 435 26.30 -3.71 3.75
C LEU A 435 25.46 -2.90 2.76
N GLY A 436 24.19 -2.68 3.07
CA GLY A 436 23.32 -1.87 2.23
C GLY A 436 21.90 -1.75 2.77
N LYS A 437 21.24 -0.66 2.39
CA LYS A 437 19.84 -0.37 2.68
C LYS A 437 19.15 -0.02 1.37
N PHE A 438 18.13 -0.78 1.01
CA PHE A 438 17.55 -0.77 -0.33
C PHE A 438 16.04 -0.49 -0.28
N CYS A 439 15.56 0.33 -1.21
CA CYS A 439 14.14 0.65 -1.45
C CYS A 439 13.95 1.02 -2.94
N GLY A 440 12.71 1.20 -3.38
CA GLY A 440 12.38 1.45 -4.79
C GLY A 440 12.29 0.19 -5.64
N SER A 441 12.28 0.38 -6.97
CA SER A 441 12.17 -0.67 -7.98
C SER A 441 13.50 -1.04 -8.67
N LYS A 442 14.60 -0.35 -8.32
CA LYS A 442 15.93 -0.66 -8.86
C LYS A 442 16.44 -1.93 -8.20
N LEU A 443 16.81 -2.92 -9.01
CA LEU A 443 17.36 -4.18 -8.53
C LEU A 443 18.68 -3.93 -7.78
N PRO A 444 18.81 -4.32 -6.50
CA PRO A 444 20.05 -4.13 -5.75
C PRO A 444 21.21 -4.97 -6.33
N PRO A 445 22.46 -4.52 -6.13
CA PRO A 445 23.63 -5.29 -6.52
C PRO A 445 23.74 -6.58 -5.70
N THR A 446 24.53 -7.53 -6.19
CA THR A 446 24.86 -8.76 -5.44
C THR A 446 25.65 -8.38 -4.18
N VAL A 447 25.21 -8.88 -3.02
CA VAL A 447 25.82 -8.56 -1.70
C VAL A 447 26.60 -9.78 -1.19
N LYS A 448 27.79 -9.55 -0.65
CA LYS A 448 28.68 -10.60 -0.12
C LYS A 448 29.08 -10.26 1.31
N SER A 449 28.96 -11.21 2.24
CA SER A 449 29.44 -11.03 3.62
C SER A 449 30.96 -11.15 3.73
N SER A 450 31.53 -10.60 4.79
CA SER A 450 32.93 -10.77 5.17
C SER A 450 33.17 -12.05 5.98
N ASN A 451 32.13 -12.59 6.63
CA ASN A 451 32.18 -13.80 7.44
C ASN A 451 31.09 -14.82 7.04
N ASN A 452 30.95 -15.91 7.80
CA ASN A 452 30.00 -16.99 7.56
C ASN A 452 28.54 -16.68 7.97
N SER A 453 28.22 -15.44 8.34
CA SER A 453 26.87 -15.03 8.74
C SER A 453 26.45 -13.73 8.05
N MET A 454 25.14 -13.59 7.81
CA MET A 454 24.51 -12.39 7.24
C MET A 454 23.09 -12.23 7.81
N VAL A 455 22.69 -11.01 8.17
CA VAL A 455 21.33 -10.71 8.66
C VAL A 455 20.62 -9.77 7.69
N LEU A 456 19.38 -10.10 7.31
CA LEU A 456 18.51 -9.22 6.55
C LEU A 456 17.37 -8.72 7.44
N VAL A 457 17.07 -7.43 7.37
CA VAL A 457 15.95 -6.80 8.08
C VAL A 457 15.05 -6.11 7.08
N PHE A 458 13.81 -6.56 6.98
CA PHE A 458 12.78 -5.91 6.17
C PHE A 458 11.79 -5.19 7.07
N LYS A 459 11.73 -3.86 6.92
CA LYS A 459 10.87 -3.00 7.73
C LYS A 459 9.96 -2.19 6.81
N THR A 460 8.69 -2.07 7.18
CA THR A 460 7.70 -1.25 6.46
C THR A 460 6.96 -0.33 7.43
N ASP A 461 6.45 0.80 6.94
CA ASP A 461 5.70 1.80 7.71
C ASP A 461 4.18 1.57 7.61
N SER A 462 3.35 2.56 7.97
CA SER A 462 1.90 2.46 7.97
C SER A 462 1.21 2.70 6.62
N VAL A 463 1.93 3.12 5.57
CA VAL A 463 1.37 3.60 4.31
C VAL A 463 2.20 3.14 3.10
N GLN A 464 1.59 3.05 1.91
CA GLN A 464 2.26 2.71 0.65
C GLN A 464 3.04 1.38 0.65
N THR A 465 2.41 0.35 0.09
CA THR A 465 3.04 -0.97 -0.10
C THR A 465 3.46 -1.20 -1.54
N ALA A 466 4.22 -2.26 -1.78
CA ALA A 466 4.70 -2.66 -3.10
C ALA A 466 4.76 -4.19 -3.22
N ARG A 467 5.14 -4.69 -4.41
CA ARG A 467 5.10 -6.13 -4.72
C ARG A 467 6.07 -6.98 -3.90
N GLY A 468 7.10 -6.36 -3.32
CA GLY A 468 8.10 -7.02 -2.50
C GLY A 468 9.31 -7.52 -3.29
N TRP A 469 10.02 -8.49 -2.72
CA TRP A 469 11.33 -8.92 -3.23
C TRP A 469 11.58 -10.41 -3.07
N ASN A 470 12.45 -10.95 -3.92
CA ASN A 470 13.03 -12.27 -3.76
C ASN A 470 14.56 -12.22 -3.86
N ALA A 471 15.20 -13.06 -3.06
CA ALA A 471 16.65 -13.20 -3.06
C ALA A 471 17.06 -14.67 -2.92
N ILE A 472 18.13 -15.03 -3.59
CA ILE A 472 18.76 -16.35 -3.53
C ILE A 472 20.10 -16.17 -2.85
N PHE A 473 20.42 -17.00 -1.85
CA PHE A 473 21.72 -16.98 -1.20
C PHE A 473 22.45 -18.32 -1.35
N ARG A 474 23.77 -18.25 -1.51
CA ARG A 474 24.68 -19.42 -1.61
C ARG A 474 25.98 -19.17 -0.85
N GLU A 475 26.70 -20.23 -0.50
CA GLU A 475 28.04 -20.13 0.08
C GLU A 475 29.10 -19.96 -1.03
N THR A 476 30.15 -19.17 -0.78
CA THR A 476 31.27 -18.94 -1.72
C THR A 476 32.58 -18.62 -0.96
N LEU A 477 33.72 -18.53 -1.65
CA LEU A 477 35.01 -18.12 -1.07
C LEU A 477 35.01 -16.63 -0.72
N GLY A 478 35.63 -16.24 0.39
CA GLY A 478 35.69 -14.85 0.87
C GLY A 478 37.01 -14.13 0.57
N PRO A 479 37.14 -12.86 0.98
CA PRO A 479 38.38 -12.08 0.87
C PRO A 479 39.57 -12.71 1.59
N GLN A 480 39.33 -13.43 2.70
CA GLN A 480 40.37 -14.17 3.45
C GLN A 480 41.04 -15.26 2.60
N GLN A 481 40.34 -15.78 1.59
CA GLN A 481 40.85 -16.77 0.63
C GLN A 481 41.22 -16.14 -0.73
N GLY A 482 41.36 -14.81 -0.78
CA GLY A 482 41.75 -14.07 -1.99
C GLY A 482 40.62 -13.81 -2.99
N CYS A 483 39.39 -14.28 -2.74
CA CYS A 483 38.25 -14.12 -3.67
C CYS A 483 37.44 -12.85 -3.37
N GLY A 484 37.86 -11.73 -3.97
CA GLY A 484 37.19 -10.43 -3.89
C GLY A 484 37.57 -9.59 -2.66
N GLY A 485 36.92 -8.44 -2.48
CA GLY A 485 37.12 -7.54 -1.34
C GLY A 485 37.36 -6.07 -1.72
N TYR A 486 37.54 -5.22 -0.70
CA TYR A 486 37.81 -3.79 -0.86
C TYR A 486 39.32 -3.52 -0.89
N LEU A 487 39.79 -2.91 -1.96
CA LEU A 487 41.20 -2.63 -2.22
C LEU A 487 41.44 -1.11 -2.17
N THR A 488 41.98 -0.63 -1.04
CA THR A 488 42.14 0.82 -0.75
C THR A 488 43.59 1.30 -0.70
N VAL A 489 44.55 0.38 -0.68
CA VAL A 489 45.98 0.70 -0.49
C VAL A 489 46.67 0.87 -1.84
N SER A 490 47.33 2.00 -2.10
CA SER A 490 48.04 2.24 -3.37
C SER A 490 49.20 1.26 -3.59
N ASN A 491 49.49 0.96 -4.86
CA ASN A 491 50.61 0.12 -5.28
C ASN A 491 50.56 -1.30 -4.70
N SER A 492 49.35 -1.85 -4.62
CA SER A 492 49.11 -3.21 -4.14
C SER A 492 48.82 -4.15 -5.29
N THR A 493 49.03 -5.44 -5.04
CA THR A 493 48.79 -6.51 -6.02
C THR A 493 47.70 -7.44 -5.50
N PHE A 494 46.92 -7.99 -6.41
CA PHE A 494 45.99 -9.07 -6.13
C PHE A 494 46.07 -10.13 -7.23
N VAL A 495 45.77 -11.36 -6.85
CA VAL A 495 45.93 -12.55 -7.71
C VAL A 495 44.62 -13.31 -7.78
N SER A 496 44.46 -14.11 -8.84
CA SER A 496 43.37 -15.08 -8.91
C SER A 496 43.45 -16.08 -7.73
N PRO A 497 42.31 -16.45 -7.09
CA PRO A 497 42.32 -17.34 -5.94
C PRO A 497 42.78 -18.76 -6.28
N ASP A 498 43.67 -19.30 -5.45
CA ASP A 498 44.24 -20.66 -5.53
C ASP A 498 44.23 -21.24 -4.10
N SER A 499 43.08 -21.79 -3.70
CA SER A 499 42.84 -22.24 -2.34
C SER A 499 43.59 -23.52 -1.96
N ASP A 500 43.92 -24.35 -2.95
CA ASP A 500 44.67 -25.60 -2.78
C ASP A 500 46.18 -25.44 -3.06
N SER A 501 46.63 -24.23 -3.41
CA SER A 501 48.03 -23.87 -3.68
C SER A 501 48.67 -24.72 -4.78
N ASN A 502 47.89 -25.10 -5.78
CA ASN A 502 48.35 -25.96 -6.88
C ASN A 502 49.00 -25.17 -8.04
N GLY A 503 49.02 -23.85 -7.96
CA GLY A 503 49.56 -22.94 -8.98
C GLY A 503 48.56 -22.57 -10.08
N LYS A 504 47.27 -22.87 -9.89
CA LYS A 504 46.16 -22.55 -10.80
C LYS A 504 44.98 -22.01 -10.00
N TYR A 505 44.11 -21.24 -10.65
CA TYR A 505 42.92 -20.75 -9.96
C TYR A 505 41.91 -21.88 -9.70
N ASP A 506 41.10 -21.74 -8.64
CA ASP A 506 40.01 -22.69 -8.35
C ASP A 506 38.85 -22.57 -9.38
N ARG A 507 38.12 -23.67 -9.58
CA ARG A 507 36.90 -23.72 -10.40
C ARG A 507 35.66 -23.17 -9.67
N ASP A 508 34.61 -22.85 -10.42
CA ASP A 508 33.32 -22.31 -9.93
C ASP A 508 33.44 -21.02 -9.11
N LEU A 509 34.38 -20.15 -9.49
CA LEU A 509 34.61 -18.89 -8.80
C LEU A 509 33.77 -17.75 -9.39
N SER A 510 33.34 -16.85 -8.53
CA SER A 510 32.80 -15.54 -8.89
C SER A 510 33.30 -14.53 -7.88
N CYS A 511 34.43 -13.91 -8.18
CA CYS A 511 35.15 -13.01 -7.29
C CYS A 511 35.05 -11.56 -7.79
N THR A 512 34.64 -10.65 -6.92
CA THR A 512 34.51 -9.22 -7.24
C THR A 512 35.40 -8.41 -6.31
N TRP A 513 36.34 -7.67 -6.86
CA TRP A 513 37.17 -6.71 -6.14
C TRP A 513 36.72 -5.29 -6.45
N LEU A 514 36.54 -4.47 -5.43
CA LEU A 514 36.27 -3.04 -5.56
C LEU A 514 37.51 -2.27 -5.14
N ILE A 515 38.15 -1.61 -6.11
CA ILE A 515 39.28 -0.73 -5.87
C ILE A 515 38.75 0.67 -5.61
N ILE A 516 39.13 1.24 -4.46
CA ILE A 516 38.71 2.58 -4.03
C ILE A 516 39.96 3.44 -3.90
N ALA A 517 40.12 4.40 -4.81
CA ALA A 517 41.14 5.43 -4.68
C ALA A 517 40.70 6.53 -3.71
N PRO A 518 41.66 7.23 -3.07
CA PRO A 518 41.38 8.46 -2.34
C PRO A 518 40.61 9.46 -3.21
N VAL A 519 39.87 10.36 -2.57
CA VAL A 519 39.16 11.44 -3.28
C VAL A 519 40.11 12.19 -4.23
N ASN A 520 39.61 12.50 -5.43
CA ASN A 520 40.33 13.22 -6.49
C ASN A 520 41.53 12.46 -7.10
N LYS A 521 41.56 11.13 -6.98
CA LYS A 521 42.51 10.24 -7.66
C LYS A 521 41.77 9.28 -8.60
N LEU A 522 42.46 8.87 -9.67
CA LEU A 522 42.02 7.81 -10.58
C LEU A 522 42.82 6.53 -10.31
N ILE A 523 42.31 5.40 -10.77
CA ILE A 523 42.90 4.08 -10.57
C ILE A 523 43.53 3.64 -11.89
N GLN A 524 44.84 3.40 -11.87
CA GLN A 524 45.56 2.78 -12.97
C GLN A 524 45.78 1.30 -12.64
N LEU A 525 45.16 0.41 -13.41
CA LEU A 525 45.25 -1.05 -13.27
C LEU A 525 46.15 -1.62 -14.38
N THR A 526 47.09 -2.48 -14.00
CA THR A 526 47.97 -3.21 -14.93
C THR A 526 48.01 -4.69 -14.58
N PHE A 527 47.77 -5.56 -15.56
CA PHE A 527 47.99 -6.99 -15.42
C PHE A 527 49.47 -7.32 -15.65
N ASN A 528 50.10 -7.99 -14.68
CA ASN A 528 51.49 -8.45 -14.75
C ASN A 528 51.57 -9.83 -15.43
N THR A 529 50.64 -10.73 -15.10
CA THR A 529 50.47 -12.05 -15.71
C THR A 529 49.00 -12.29 -16.02
N PHE A 530 48.69 -13.03 -17.09
CA PHE A 530 47.32 -13.31 -17.51
C PHE A 530 47.24 -14.59 -18.35
N ALA A 531 46.59 -15.63 -17.80
CA ALA A 531 46.37 -16.91 -18.44
C ALA A 531 45.05 -17.55 -17.94
N LEU A 532 43.97 -17.33 -18.68
CA LEU A 532 42.64 -17.88 -18.43
C LEU A 532 42.20 -18.83 -19.54
N GLU A 533 41.19 -19.66 -19.27
CA GLU A 533 40.59 -20.48 -20.31
C GLU A 533 39.98 -19.60 -21.41
N ALA A 534 40.17 -19.99 -22.67
CA ALA A 534 39.52 -19.36 -23.81
C ALA A 534 39.35 -20.37 -24.94
N MET A 535 38.31 -20.15 -25.75
CA MET A 535 38.07 -20.95 -26.94
C MET A 535 39.13 -20.64 -28.01
N THR A 536 39.74 -21.68 -28.58
CA THR A 536 40.69 -21.54 -29.69
C THR A 536 39.96 -20.98 -30.91
N ASN A 537 40.25 -19.72 -31.27
CA ASN A 537 39.76 -18.97 -32.45
C ASN A 537 38.52 -18.05 -32.28
N SER A 538 38.06 -17.72 -31.07
CA SER A 538 37.04 -16.67 -30.88
C SER A 538 37.47 -15.62 -29.86
N GLN A 539 37.28 -14.33 -30.17
CA GLN A 539 37.46 -13.20 -29.23
C GLN A 539 36.35 -13.10 -28.16
N GLN A 540 35.45 -14.09 -28.09
CA GLN A 540 34.40 -14.15 -27.09
C GLN A 540 34.85 -15.00 -25.90
N CYS A 541 34.85 -14.37 -24.73
CA CYS A 541 35.19 -14.99 -23.46
C CYS A 541 33.98 -15.70 -22.87
N LEU A 542 33.80 -16.98 -23.25
CA LEU A 542 32.63 -17.78 -22.90
C LEU A 542 32.85 -18.72 -21.70
N TYR A 543 34.09 -19.12 -21.45
CA TYR A 543 34.49 -19.93 -20.30
C TYR A 543 34.92 -18.99 -19.17
N ASP A 544 36.22 -18.91 -18.90
CA ASP A 544 36.75 -18.13 -17.80
C ASP A 544 37.15 -16.73 -18.24
N TYR A 545 36.78 -15.73 -17.45
CA TYR A 545 36.99 -14.33 -17.84
C TYR A 545 37.11 -13.37 -16.67
N VAL A 546 37.74 -12.23 -16.96
CA VAL A 546 37.76 -11.05 -16.09
C VAL A 546 37.02 -9.91 -16.79
N LYS A 547 36.03 -9.33 -16.12
CA LYS A 547 35.35 -8.09 -16.51
C LYS A 547 35.85 -6.92 -15.69
N LEU A 548 36.05 -5.80 -16.35
CA LEU A 548 36.35 -4.52 -15.70
C LEU A 548 35.14 -3.59 -15.86
N TYR A 549 34.64 -3.07 -14.74
CA TYR A 549 33.56 -2.09 -14.70
C TYR A 549 34.10 -0.78 -14.13
N ASP A 550 34.02 0.28 -14.93
CA ASP A 550 34.52 1.63 -14.64
C ASP A 550 33.53 2.37 -13.73
N GLY A 551 33.50 1.95 -12.46
CA GLY A 551 32.57 2.41 -11.44
C GLY A 551 32.59 1.54 -10.17
N GLU A 552 31.57 1.72 -9.33
CA GLU A 552 31.45 1.08 -8.01
C GLU A 552 30.82 -0.33 -8.05
N SER A 553 30.26 -0.74 -9.18
CA SER A 553 29.47 -1.97 -9.31
C SER A 553 29.52 -2.62 -10.69
N GLU A 554 29.00 -3.84 -10.79
CA GLU A 554 28.81 -4.58 -12.06
C GLU A 554 27.73 -3.97 -12.98
N ASN A 555 26.98 -2.97 -12.49
CA ASN A 555 25.99 -2.23 -13.27
C ASN A 555 26.59 -1.01 -13.98
N ASP A 556 27.82 -0.63 -13.64
CA ASP A 556 28.51 0.51 -14.24
C ASP A 556 29.06 0.18 -15.63
N ARG A 557 29.70 1.16 -16.26
CA ARG A 557 30.18 1.01 -17.64
C ARG A 557 31.20 -0.11 -17.75
N LEU A 558 30.87 -1.16 -18.51
CA LEU A 558 31.81 -2.25 -18.83
C LEU A 558 32.96 -1.71 -19.68
N ALA A 559 34.16 -1.65 -19.12
CA ALA A 559 35.38 -1.25 -19.80
C ALA A 559 35.90 -2.35 -20.75
N GLY A 560 35.74 -3.62 -20.37
CA GLY A 560 36.16 -4.74 -21.20
C GLY A 560 35.95 -6.10 -20.54
N THR A 561 36.00 -7.16 -21.35
CA THR A 561 36.01 -8.57 -20.92
C THR A 561 37.26 -9.23 -21.48
N PHE A 562 38.03 -9.91 -20.64
CA PHE A 562 39.35 -10.45 -20.96
C PHE A 562 39.43 -11.94 -20.60
N CYS A 563 40.04 -12.74 -21.47
CA CYS A 563 40.28 -14.17 -21.32
C CYS A 563 41.49 -14.61 -22.18
N GLY A 564 41.90 -15.87 -22.06
CA GLY A 564 43.06 -16.40 -22.79
C GLY A 564 44.40 -15.99 -22.17
N SER A 565 45.46 -15.96 -22.98
CA SER A 565 46.84 -15.74 -22.50
C SER A 565 47.46 -14.40 -22.93
N THR A 566 46.66 -13.49 -23.50
CA THR A 566 47.12 -12.15 -23.88
C THR A 566 46.94 -11.18 -22.73
N ILE A 567 48.03 -10.55 -22.29
CA ILE A 567 47.99 -9.56 -21.20
C ILE A 567 47.19 -8.32 -21.66
N PRO A 568 46.12 -7.93 -20.94
CA PRO A 568 45.35 -6.72 -21.26
C PRO A 568 46.18 -5.44 -21.16
N ALA A 569 45.83 -4.44 -21.97
CA ALA A 569 46.45 -3.12 -21.88
C ALA A 569 46.14 -2.44 -20.52
N PRO A 570 47.05 -1.58 -20.01
CA PRO A 570 46.78 -0.78 -18.82
C PRO A 570 45.47 0.00 -18.92
N PHE A 571 44.68 -0.01 -17.86
CA PHE A 571 43.41 0.69 -17.78
C PHE A 571 43.49 1.83 -16.76
N ILE A 572 42.96 3.01 -17.10
CA ILE A 572 42.80 4.14 -16.19
C ILE A 572 41.31 4.39 -16.01
N SER A 573 40.82 4.37 -14.77
CA SER A 573 39.42 4.62 -14.46
C SER A 573 39.02 6.08 -14.73
N SER A 574 37.73 6.29 -14.94
CA SER A 574 37.12 7.62 -15.06
C SER A 574 36.78 8.26 -13.71
N SER A 575 36.68 7.46 -12.65
CA SER A 575 36.36 7.88 -11.28
C SER A 575 37.36 7.31 -10.26
N ASN A 576 37.14 7.58 -8.97
CA ASN A 576 37.90 6.98 -7.88
C ASN A 576 37.47 5.53 -7.55
N PHE A 577 36.59 4.93 -8.34
CA PHE A 577 36.13 3.54 -8.19
C PHE A 577 36.41 2.71 -9.44
N LEU A 578 36.85 1.47 -9.25
CA LEU A 578 37.02 0.48 -10.30
C LEU A 578 36.65 -0.90 -9.77
N THR A 579 35.73 -1.58 -10.47
CA THR A 579 35.26 -2.92 -10.10
C THR A 579 35.84 -3.97 -11.04
N VAL A 580 36.48 -5.00 -10.47
CA VAL A 580 37.08 -6.13 -11.20
C VAL A 580 36.30 -7.39 -10.85
N HIS A 581 35.77 -8.10 -11.85
CA HIS A 581 34.95 -9.30 -11.67
C HIS A 581 35.55 -10.49 -12.41
N PHE A 582 36.01 -11.49 -11.68
CA PHE A 582 36.54 -12.75 -12.21
C PHE A 582 35.53 -13.87 -12.07
N VAL A 583 35.31 -14.62 -13.15
CA VAL A 583 34.44 -15.79 -13.18
C VAL A 583 35.20 -16.98 -13.77
N SER A 584 35.12 -18.13 -13.09
CA SER A 584 35.58 -19.42 -13.61
C SER A 584 34.43 -20.43 -13.66
N ASP A 585 34.43 -21.31 -14.66
CA ASP A 585 33.45 -22.37 -14.81
C ASP A 585 33.84 -23.65 -14.03
N LEU A 586 33.17 -24.78 -14.29
CA LEU A 586 33.39 -26.05 -13.57
C LEU A 586 34.60 -26.84 -14.09
N THR A 587 35.29 -26.38 -15.14
CA THR A 587 36.29 -27.10 -15.90
C THR A 587 37.57 -26.29 -16.15
N LEU A 588 38.66 -26.99 -16.51
CA LEU A 588 39.91 -26.46 -17.07
C LEU A 588 40.58 -25.23 -16.40
N GLU A 589 41.26 -25.47 -15.29
CA GLU A 589 42.05 -24.46 -14.57
C GLU A 589 43.36 -24.09 -15.32
N ARG A 590 43.80 -22.82 -15.19
CA ARG A 590 45.06 -22.25 -15.72
C ARG A 590 45.79 -21.44 -14.64
N GLU A 591 46.98 -20.92 -14.97
CA GLU A 591 47.85 -20.15 -14.05
C GLU A 591 47.22 -18.85 -13.53
N GLY A 592 46.13 -18.37 -14.14
CA GLY A 592 45.36 -17.24 -13.64
C GLY A 592 45.95 -15.88 -13.97
N PHE A 593 45.76 -14.91 -13.09
CA PHE A 593 46.25 -13.54 -13.31
C PHE A 593 46.82 -12.93 -12.03
N ASN A 594 47.73 -11.98 -12.25
CA ASN A 594 48.28 -11.12 -11.21
C ASN A 594 48.15 -9.66 -11.70
N ALA A 595 47.47 -8.82 -10.93
CA ALA A 595 47.24 -7.42 -11.28
C ALA A 595 47.77 -6.48 -10.19
N THR A 596 48.40 -5.39 -10.63
CA THR A 596 48.83 -4.26 -9.79
C THR A 596 47.93 -3.07 -10.05
N TYR A 597 47.56 -2.33 -9.01
CA TYR A 597 46.88 -1.04 -9.17
C TYR A 597 47.61 0.09 -8.44
N THR A 598 47.61 1.28 -9.03
CA THR A 598 48.17 2.51 -8.47
C THR A 598 47.17 3.65 -8.58
N PHE A 599 47.34 4.69 -7.75
CA PHE A 599 46.50 5.88 -7.79
C PHE A 599 47.22 7.03 -8.50
N VAL A 600 46.60 7.58 -9.54
CA VAL A 600 47.11 8.70 -10.34
C VAL A 600 46.28 9.95 -10.12
N ASP A 601 46.88 11.12 -10.31
CA ASP A 601 46.17 12.41 -10.15
C ASP A 601 45.07 12.57 -11.21
N MET A 602 43.88 12.99 -10.74
CA MET A 602 42.77 13.33 -11.62
C MET A 602 43.11 14.61 -12.41
N PRO A 603 43.03 14.61 -13.77
CA PRO A 603 43.42 15.77 -14.58
C PRO A 603 42.55 17.01 -14.37
N CYS A 604 41.26 16.81 -14.09
CA CYS A 604 40.28 17.88 -13.84
C CYS A 604 39.04 17.33 -13.14
N GLY A 605 38.32 18.17 -12.40
CA GLY A 605 37.17 17.75 -11.60
C GLY A 605 37.56 17.33 -10.18
N GLY A 606 36.63 16.68 -9.48
CA GLY A 606 36.81 16.17 -8.12
C GLY A 606 35.78 16.69 -7.12
N THR A 607 35.83 16.15 -5.91
CA THR A 607 34.99 16.55 -4.76
C THR A 607 35.74 17.56 -3.88
N TYR A 608 35.07 18.67 -3.55
CA TYR A 608 35.62 19.77 -2.75
C TYR A 608 34.64 20.20 -1.67
N ASN A 609 35.18 20.61 -0.52
CA ASN A 609 34.38 21.18 0.57
C ASN A 609 34.39 22.70 0.48
N ALA A 610 33.21 23.30 0.52
CA ALA A 610 33.04 24.75 0.52
C ALA A 610 33.21 25.35 1.91
N ASN A 611 33.93 26.48 1.98
CA ASN A 611 34.05 27.31 3.18
C ASN A 611 33.42 28.71 2.95
N TRP A 612 33.34 29.52 4.01
CA TRP A 612 32.86 30.91 3.93
C TRP A 612 33.81 31.82 3.12
N THR A 613 35.07 31.43 2.99
CA THR A 613 36.05 32.12 2.14
C THR A 613 35.93 31.64 0.69
N PRO A 614 35.84 32.55 -0.30
CA PRO A 614 35.82 32.17 -1.71
C PRO A 614 37.04 31.31 -2.09
N GLN A 615 36.77 30.16 -2.69
CA GLN A 615 37.79 29.23 -3.20
C GLN A 615 37.68 29.12 -4.72
N ASN A 616 38.82 29.09 -5.41
CA ASN A 616 38.86 29.09 -6.88
C ASN A 616 39.23 27.71 -7.40
N THR A 617 38.57 27.27 -8.47
CA THR A 617 38.98 26.08 -9.23
C THR A 617 38.79 26.31 -10.73
N SER A 618 39.50 25.53 -11.54
CA SER A 618 39.50 25.69 -13.00
C SER A 618 39.77 24.37 -13.71
N SER A 619 39.39 24.31 -14.97
CA SER A 619 39.90 23.28 -15.88
C SER A 619 41.42 23.42 -16.07
N PRO A 620 42.16 22.32 -16.36
CA PRO A 620 43.59 22.34 -16.58
C PRO A 620 44.00 23.22 -17.76
N TYR A 621 45.13 23.92 -17.62
CA TYR A 621 45.69 24.76 -18.66
C TYR A 621 46.68 23.97 -19.51
N LEU A 622 46.24 23.48 -20.68
CA LEU A 622 47.07 22.72 -21.61
C LEU A 622 47.54 23.63 -22.75
N SER A 623 48.83 23.98 -22.74
CA SER A 623 49.45 24.88 -23.73
C SER A 623 49.82 24.20 -25.05
N ASN A 624 50.07 22.88 -25.07
CA ASN A 624 50.68 22.19 -26.22
C ASN A 624 50.17 20.75 -26.50
N GLN A 625 49.18 20.23 -25.77
CA GLN A 625 48.62 18.89 -26.01
C GLN A 625 47.08 18.95 -26.06
N SER A 626 46.50 18.51 -27.18
CA SER A 626 45.07 18.32 -27.33
C SER A 626 44.66 16.99 -26.73
N VAL A 627 44.00 17.01 -25.58
CA VAL A 627 43.36 15.81 -25.02
C VAL A 627 41.97 15.69 -25.65
N PRO A 628 41.65 14.58 -26.35
CA PRO A 628 40.31 14.36 -26.88
C PRO A 628 39.31 14.07 -25.77
N LEU A 629 38.08 14.56 -25.93
CA LEU A 629 36.86 14.35 -25.14
C LEU A 629 37.09 14.10 -23.64
N SER A 630 37.02 15.18 -22.88
CA SER A 630 37.15 15.16 -21.42
C SER A 630 35.95 15.86 -20.79
N THR A 631 35.29 15.16 -19.87
CA THR A 631 34.26 15.75 -19.02
C THR A 631 34.88 15.97 -17.65
N CYS A 632 34.91 17.22 -17.21
CA CYS A 632 35.37 17.59 -15.87
C CYS A 632 34.14 17.78 -14.99
N THR A 633 34.06 17.02 -13.90
CA THR A 633 32.94 17.07 -12.97
C THR A 633 33.45 17.49 -11.60
N TRP A 634 33.01 18.64 -11.12
CA TRP A 634 33.27 19.10 -9.76
C TRP A 634 32.04 18.89 -8.90
N VAL A 635 32.20 18.23 -7.75
CA VAL A 635 31.17 18.10 -6.72
C VAL A 635 31.58 18.98 -5.55
N ILE A 636 30.79 20.00 -5.26
CA ILE A 636 31.04 20.94 -4.17
C ILE A 636 30.06 20.62 -3.04
N GLU A 637 30.58 20.23 -1.89
CA GLU A 637 29.80 19.91 -0.70
C GLU A 637 29.95 21.02 0.35
N ALA A 638 28.82 21.59 0.77
CA ALA A 638 28.73 22.47 1.92
C ALA A 638 28.49 21.64 3.20
N PRO A 639 28.86 22.18 4.38
CA PRO A 639 28.45 21.61 5.67
C PRO A 639 26.92 21.38 5.77
N PRO A 640 26.45 20.53 6.71
CA PRO A 640 25.02 20.30 6.91
C PRO A 640 24.24 21.61 7.09
N HIS A 641 23.05 21.69 6.47
CA HIS A 641 22.15 22.85 6.49
C HIS A 641 22.72 24.13 5.86
N GLN A 642 23.76 24.01 5.03
CA GLN A 642 24.33 25.12 4.27
C GLN A 642 24.21 24.86 2.76
N GLN A 643 24.23 25.94 1.99
CA GLN A 643 24.14 25.90 0.53
C GLN A 643 25.48 26.38 -0.07
N VAL A 644 25.70 26.05 -1.33
CA VAL A 644 26.88 26.42 -2.12
C VAL A 644 26.52 27.60 -3.02
N LYS A 645 27.37 28.62 -3.02
CA LYS A 645 27.36 29.70 -4.02
C LYS A 645 28.46 29.42 -5.04
N ILE A 646 28.10 29.40 -6.32
CA ILE A 646 29.03 29.23 -7.44
C ILE A 646 28.96 30.47 -8.33
N THR A 647 30.11 31.09 -8.55
CA THR A 647 30.25 32.25 -9.44
C THR A 647 31.26 31.93 -10.52
N VAL A 648 30.78 31.82 -11.76
CA VAL A 648 31.62 31.58 -12.94
C VAL A 648 32.10 32.92 -13.47
N TRP A 649 33.41 33.15 -13.43
CA TRP A 649 34.03 34.42 -13.86
C TRP A 649 34.82 34.31 -15.16
N ALA A 650 35.12 33.08 -15.62
CA ALA A 650 35.66 32.85 -16.96
C ALA A 650 35.11 31.56 -17.57
N LEU A 651 34.54 31.67 -18.77
CA LEU A 651 34.11 30.53 -19.58
C LEU A 651 34.50 30.78 -21.05
N GLN A 652 35.19 29.81 -21.65
CA GLN A 652 35.47 29.78 -23.08
C GLN A 652 35.16 28.39 -23.62
N LEU A 653 34.30 28.34 -24.65
CA LEU A 653 33.90 27.11 -25.32
C LEU A 653 34.36 27.14 -26.78
N HIS A 654 34.83 25.99 -27.28
CA HIS A 654 35.38 25.86 -28.63
C HIS A 654 34.33 26.08 -29.74
N SER A 655 33.13 25.51 -29.54
CA SER A 655 31.99 25.49 -30.48
C SER A 655 30.75 26.18 -29.91
N GLN A 656 29.79 26.52 -30.77
CA GLN A 656 28.45 27.01 -30.40
C GLN A 656 27.44 25.87 -30.19
N ASP A 657 27.81 24.62 -30.46
CA ASP A 657 26.93 23.46 -30.28
C ASP A 657 26.83 23.06 -28.79
N CYS A 658 25.62 23.17 -28.24
CA CYS A 658 25.28 22.85 -26.86
C CYS A 658 25.24 21.34 -26.55
N ALA A 659 25.39 20.47 -27.56
CA ALA A 659 25.38 19.00 -27.37
C ALA A 659 26.74 18.44 -26.91
N GLN A 660 27.84 19.01 -27.42
CA GLN A 660 29.19 18.47 -27.18
C GLN A 660 30.11 19.42 -26.41
N ASN A 661 29.76 20.71 -26.32
CA ASN A 661 30.55 21.71 -25.60
C ASN A 661 29.64 22.57 -24.72
N TYR A 662 29.66 22.34 -23.41
CA TYR A 662 28.80 23.07 -22.47
C TYR A 662 29.40 23.14 -21.06
N LEU A 663 28.90 24.12 -20.30
CA LEU A 663 29.04 24.18 -18.86
C LEU A 663 27.64 23.99 -18.25
N GLU A 664 27.52 23.04 -17.36
CA GLU A 664 26.29 22.75 -16.63
C GLU A 664 26.55 22.91 -15.13
N VAL A 665 25.63 23.56 -14.43
CA VAL A 665 25.63 23.66 -12.97
C VAL A 665 24.28 23.16 -12.46
N GLN A 666 24.29 22.20 -11.55
CA GLN A 666 23.08 21.56 -11.03
C GLN A 666 23.22 21.18 -9.55
N ASP A 667 22.10 20.92 -8.88
CA ASP A 667 22.08 20.33 -7.54
C ASP A 667 22.11 18.78 -7.59
N LEU A 668 22.64 18.13 -6.54
CA LEU A 668 22.62 16.67 -6.33
C LEU A 668 21.75 16.31 -5.10
N PRO A 669 21.07 15.12 -5.05
CA PRO A 669 21.17 13.98 -5.98
C PRO A 669 20.31 14.06 -7.24
N GLU A 670 19.27 14.89 -7.28
CA GLU A 670 18.49 15.22 -8.47
C GLU A 670 18.02 16.67 -8.35
N GLY A 671 18.67 17.57 -9.10
CA GLY A 671 18.46 19.01 -8.98
C GLY A 671 17.55 19.60 -10.04
N ASP A 672 16.33 19.94 -9.62
CA ASP A 672 15.61 21.13 -10.07
C ASP A 672 16.55 22.36 -10.05
N GLY A 673 16.65 23.10 -11.15
CA GLY A 673 17.58 24.24 -11.28
C GLY A 673 18.82 24.03 -12.16
N ARG A 674 18.85 23.02 -13.04
CA ARG A 674 19.91 22.86 -14.06
C ARG A 674 20.13 24.14 -14.85
N VAL A 675 21.33 24.71 -14.76
CA VAL A 675 21.73 25.85 -15.58
C VAL A 675 22.73 25.38 -16.62
N HIS A 676 22.27 25.34 -17.88
CA HIS A 676 23.07 24.92 -19.04
C HIS A 676 23.56 26.14 -19.81
N PHE A 677 24.88 26.28 -19.98
CA PHE A 677 25.52 27.38 -20.69
C PHE A 677 26.23 26.88 -21.95
N CYS A 678 25.95 27.54 -23.09
CA CYS A 678 26.63 27.32 -24.36
C CYS A 678 26.79 28.64 -25.15
N GLY A 679 27.74 28.68 -26.10
CA GLY A 679 28.03 29.84 -26.95
C GLY A 679 29.39 30.52 -26.69
N ARG A 680 29.79 31.46 -27.57
CA ARG A 680 31.03 32.25 -27.44
C ARG A 680 30.75 33.60 -26.76
N ASN A 681 31.58 33.97 -25.78
CA ASN A 681 31.56 35.24 -25.03
C ASN A 681 30.26 35.51 -24.24
N ILE A 682 30.09 34.84 -23.11
CA ILE A 682 29.09 35.22 -22.11
C ILE A 682 29.71 36.29 -21.20
N SER A 683 29.23 37.52 -21.29
CA SER A 683 29.81 38.69 -20.62
C SER A 683 29.47 38.81 -19.13
N ALA A 684 28.44 38.09 -18.65
CA ALA A 684 28.14 37.92 -17.22
C ALA A 684 27.27 36.67 -17.04
N LEU A 685 27.77 35.67 -16.30
CA LEU A 685 26.99 34.51 -15.89
C LEU A 685 26.32 34.84 -14.55
N PRO A 686 25.02 34.55 -14.37
CA PRO A 686 24.36 34.77 -13.10
C PRO A 686 24.96 33.85 -12.02
N GLU A 687 25.00 34.35 -10.79
CA GLU A 687 25.43 33.54 -9.64
C GLU A 687 24.46 32.36 -9.45
N PHE A 688 25.02 31.17 -9.21
CA PHE A 688 24.26 29.98 -8.88
C PHE A 688 24.28 29.77 -7.37
N TYR A 689 23.10 29.59 -6.80
CA TYR A 689 22.90 29.26 -5.41
C TYR A 689 22.26 27.87 -5.37
N SER A 690 22.93 26.90 -4.76
CA SER A 690 22.38 25.56 -4.66
C SER A 690 21.16 25.54 -3.76
N SER A 691 20.15 24.76 -4.12
CA SER A 691 19.02 24.48 -3.24
C SER A 691 19.38 23.45 -2.17
N THR A 692 20.28 22.52 -2.48
CA THR A 692 20.78 21.47 -1.57
C THR A 692 22.17 21.78 -1.03
N ARG A 693 22.69 20.92 -0.15
CA ARG A 693 24.07 21.02 0.36
C ARG A 693 25.15 20.70 -0.68
N THR A 694 24.77 20.12 -1.82
CA THR A 694 25.71 19.60 -2.80
C THR A 694 25.40 20.15 -4.18
N ALA A 695 26.34 20.93 -4.72
CA ALA A 695 26.29 21.45 -6.07
C ALA A 695 27.26 20.69 -6.98
N MET A 696 26.89 20.49 -8.23
CA MET A 696 27.69 19.82 -9.25
C MET A 696 27.92 20.77 -10.42
N VAL A 697 29.18 20.89 -10.83
CA VAL A 697 29.58 21.62 -12.04
C VAL A 697 30.14 20.63 -13.04
N VAL A 698 29.55 20.58 -14.23
CA VAL A 698 29.97 19.71 -15.33
C VAL A 698 30.46 20.57 -16.49
N PHE A 699 31.73 20.43 -16.83
CA PHE A 699 32.31 21.04 -18.03
C PHE A 699 32.64 19.94 -19.03
N LYS A 700 31.95 19.96 -20.17
CA LYS A 700 32.18 19.03 -21.26
C LYS A 700 32.79 19.77 -22.44
N SER A 701 33.89 19.24 -22.98
CA SER A 701 34.47 19.74 -24.22
C SER A 701 35.06 18.60 -25.05
N GLU A 702 34.90 18.72 -26.37
CA GLU A 702 35.46 17.77 -27.33
C GLU A 702 36.99 17.77 -27.36
N VAL A 703 37.59 18.92 -27.08
CA VAL A 703 39.04 19.10 -27.05
C VAL A 703 39.40 20.10 -25.96
N LEU A 704 40.17 19.68 -24.97
CA LEU A 704 40.83 20.59 -24.03
C LEU A 704 42.06 21.22 -24.69
N ASN A 705 42.01 22.54 -24.90
CA ASN A 705 43.12 23.37 -25.37
C ASN A 705 42.98 24.79 -24.80
N SER A 706 43.84 25.73 -25.21
CA SER A 706 43.78 27.14 -24.77
C SER A 706 42.45 27.86 -25.04
N ASN A 707 41.60 27.34 -25.93
CA ASN A 707 40.29 27.87 -26.28
C ASN A 707 39.10 27.16 -25.60
N SER A 708 39.35 26.19 -24.72
CA SER A 708 38.33 25.49 -23.94
C SER A 708 38.70 25.58 -22.45
N ARG A 709 38.13 26.57 -21.74
CA ARG A 709 38.43 26.78 -20.31
C ARG A 709 37.20 27.16 -19.51
N VAL A 710 37.17 26.72 -18.26
CA VAL A 710 36.26 27.23 -17.24
C VAL A 710 37.04 27.55 -15.97
N SER A 711 36.72 28.70 -15.37
CA SER A 711 37.17 29.06 -14.03
C SER A 711 36.00 29.64 -13.24
N PHE A 712 35.82 29.12 -12.03
CA PHE A 712 34.76 29.54 -11.14
C PHE A 712 35.25 29.62 -9.70
N THR A 713 34.53 30.38 -8.90
CA THR A 713 34.69 30.44 -7.46
C THR A 713 33.53 29.73 -6.79
N TYR A 714 33.80 28.96 -5.74
CA TYR A 714 32.79 28.34 -4.89
C TYR A 714 32.99 28.75 -3.43
N GLN A 715 31.89 28.89 -2.69
CA GLN A 715 31.88 29.21 -1.26
C GLN A 715 30.57 28.75 -0.63
N ILE A 716 30.50 28.76 0.70
CA ILE A 716 29.23 28.69 1.40
C ILE A 716 28.40 29.92 1.03
N ALA A 717 27.17 29.67 0.58
CA ALA A 717 26.20 30.71 0.35
C ALA A 717 25.78 31.31 1.70
N ASP A 718 25.79 32.64 1.80
CA ASP A 718 25.02 33.33 2.82
C ASP A 718 23.52 33.11 2.57
N CYS A 719 22.64 33.63 3.43
CA CYS A 719 21.20 33.51 3.19
C CYS A 719 20.59 34.73 2.50
N ASN A 720 21.38 35.77 2.24
CA ASN A 720 20.96 36.89 1.41
C ASN A 720 20.94 36.48 -0.06
N ARG A 721 19.94 36.94 -0.79
CA ARG A 721 19.74 36.59 -2.20
C ARG A 721 19.35 37.82 -3.01
N GLN A 722 19.90 37.94 -4.21
CA GLN A 722 19.46 38.94 -5.17
C GLN A 722 19.26 38.26 -6.52
N TYR A 723 18.02 38.28 -7.01
CA TYR A 723 17.64 37.66 -8.28
C TYR A 723 17.25 38.75 -9.28
N ASN A 724 18.02 38.85 -10.36
CA ASN A 724 17.69 39.69 -11.51
C ASN A 724 17.18 38.79 -12.66
N ARG A 725 15.98 38.25 -12.50
CA ARG A 725 15.36 37.28 -13.42
C ARG A 725 13.84 37.46 -13.45
N ALA A 726 13.23 37.16 -14.60
CA ALA A 726 11.79 37.30 -14.79
C ALA A 726 10.95 36.26 -14.02
N PHE A 727 11.52 35.11 -13.67
CA PHE A 727 10.84 34.04 -12.93
C PHE A 727 11.85 33.15 -12.20
N GLY A 728 11.38 32.33 -11.27
CA GLY A 728 12.17 31.32 -10.57
C GLY A 728 11.46 30.73 -9.35
N ASN A 729 12.21 29.97 -8.55
CA ASN A 729 11.74 29.32 -7.33
C ASN A 729 12.66 29.71 -6.13
N LEU A 730 12.04 30.11 -5.03
CA LEU A 730 12.66 30.48 -3.75
C LEU A 730 12.38 29.38 -2.73
N LYS A 731 13.44 28.82 -2.18
CA LYS A 731 13.37 27.87 -1.06
C LYS A 731 14.02 28.48 0.18
N SER A 732 13.49 28.18 1.36
CA SER A 732 14.11 28.60 2.62
C SER A 732 15.51 28.00 2.77
N PRO A 733 16.43 28.67 3.48
CA PRO A 733 17.74 28.10 3.79
C PRO A 733 17.58 26.76 4.53
N GLY A 734 18.27 25.70 4.07
CA GLY A 734 18.19 24.36 4.67
C GLY A 734 17.20 23.40 3.99
N TRP A 735 16.34 23.89 3.10
CA TRP A 735 15.32 23.08 2.41
C TRP A 735 15.89 21.81 1.73
N PRO A 736 15.21 20.64 1.81
CA PRO A 736 13.89 20.39 2.42
C PRO A 736 13.91 20.17 3.94
N GLU A 737 15.08 20.23 4.58
CA GLU A 737 15.21 20.14 6.03
C GLU A 737 14.77 21.44 6.71
N ASN A 738 14.65 21.40 8.04
CA ASN A 738 14.31 22.58 8.81
C ASN A 738 15.33 23.72 8.61
N TYR A 739 14.84 24.95 8.59
CA TYR A 739 15.71 26.13 8.51
C TYR A 739 16.54 26.31 9.79
N ASN A 740 17.70 26.94 9.67
CA ASN A 740 18.55 27.19 10.83
C ASN A 740 17.97 28.26 11.77
N ASP A 741 18.35 28.18 13.03
CA ASP A 741 18.08 29.19 14.04
C ASP A 741 18.88 30.50 13.78
N ASN A 742 18.36 31.63 14.24
CA ASN A 742 18.98 32.96 14.19
C ASN A 742 19.31 33.47 12.78
N LEU A 743 18.51 33.10 11.79
CA LEU A 743 18.64 33.61 10.44
C LEU A 743 18.04 35.02 10.33
N ASP A 744 18.69 35.89 9.57
CA ASP A 744 18.14 37.19 9.14
C ASP A 744 18.51 37.38 7.67
N CYS A 745 17.62 36.91 6.80
CA CYS A 745 17.88 36.71 5.38
C CYS A 745 17.07 37.69 4.57
N THR A 746 17.75 38.40 3.67
CA THR A 746 17.13 39.36 2.76
C THR A 746 17.15 38.82 1.34
N ILE A 747 15.99 38.77 0.68
CA ILE A 747 15.84 38.41 -0.72
C ILE A 747 15.30 39.60 -1.50
N ILE A 748 16.00 40.00 -2.56
CA ILE A 748 15.56 41.04 -3.49
C ILE A 748 15.27 40.40 -4.84
N LEU A 749 14.02 40.49 -5.29
CA LEU A 749 13.60 40.07 -6.63
C LEU A 749 13.48 41.31 -7.52
N THR A 750 14.17 41.29 -8.66
CA THR A 750 14.10 42.32 -9.69
C THR A 750 13.72 41.68 -11.02
N ALA A 751 12.53 42.04 -11.51
CA ALA A 751 12.02 41.67 -12.82
C ALA A 751 12.37 42.74 -13.88
N PRO A 752 12.26 42.41 -15.18
CA PRO A 752 12.44 43.39 -16.26
C PRO A 752 11.56 44.63 -16.09
N GLN A 753 11.98 45.76 -16.66
CA GLN A 753 11.20 46.99 -16.62
C GLN A 753 9.81 46.77 -17.23
N ASN A 754 8.79 47.40 -16.64
CA ASN A 754 7.36 47.28 -17.00
C ASN A 754 6.72 45.91 -16.74
N HIS A 755 7.40 45.00 -16.05
CA HIS A 755 6.79 43.76 -15.55
C HIS A 755 6.39 43.93 -14.09
N ALA A 756 5.32 43.25 -13.66
CA ALA A 756 4.99 43.11 -12.25
C ALA A 756 5.28 41.68 -11.77
N ILE A 757 5.71 41.54 -10.52
CA ILE A 757 6.01 40.24 -9.90
C ILE A 757 4.77 39.67 -9.21
N SER A 758 4.51 38.39 -9.45
CA SER A 758 3.53 37.57 -8.74
C SER A 758 4.24 36.48 -7.94
N LEU A 759 3.89 36.29 -6.67
CA LEU A 759 4.39 35.23 -5.80
C LEU A 759 3.31 34.18 -5.55
N PHE A 760 3.67 32.92 -5.74
CA PHE A 760 2.83 31.76 -5.48
C PHE A 760 3.50 30.87 -4.43
N PHE A 761 2.86 30.72 -3.28
CA PHE A 761 3.34 29.82 -2.23
C PHE A 761 2.98 28.38 -2.62
N HIS A 762 3.95 27.48 -2.62
CA HIS A 762 3.74 26.04 -2.84
C HIS A 762 3.74 25.27 -1.53
N SER A 763 4.71 25.56 -0.66
CA SER A 763 4.81 25.02 0.70
C SER A 763 5.15 26.12 1.70
N PHE A 764 4.61 26.03 2.91
CA PHE A 764 4.80 27.03 3.96
C PHE A 764 4.61 26.42 5.36
N ASP A 765 5.68 26.42 6.14
CA ASP A 765 5.75 25.90 7.50
C ASP A 765 6.84 26.66 8.28
N ILE A 766 6.43 27.71 9.00
CA ILE A 766 7.29 28.56 9.83
C ILE A 766 6.73 28.56 11.25
N GLU A 767 7.57 28.68 12.29
CA GLU A 767 7.12 28.71 13.69
C GLU A 767 5.93 29.68 13.89
N ASP A 768 4.81 29.15 14.41
CA ASP A 768 3.62 29.96 14.69
C ASP A 768 3.81 30.80 15.97
N SER A 769 3.45 32.07 15.90
CA SER A 769 3.52 32.98 17.04
C SER A 769 2.55 34.15 16.87
N SER A 770 2.10 34.72 17.98
CA SER A 770 1.21 35.90 17.94
C SER A 770 1.86 37.05 17.15
N ASN A 771 1.19 37.51 16.08
CA ASN A 771 1.68 38.52 15.13
C ASN A 771 3.02 38.18 14.45
N CYS A 772 3.36 36.89 14.34
CA CYS A 772 4.62 36.41 13.77
C CYS A 772 5.83 37.07 14.42
N ALA A 773 5.81 37.20 15.75
CA ALA A 773 6.83 37.89 16.54
C ALA A 773 8.15 37.10 16.63
N HIS A 774 8.06 35.78 16.52
CA HIS A 774 9.20 34.87 16.52
C HIS A 774 9.76 34.78 15.10
N ASP A 775 9.42 33.71 14.39
CA ASP A 775 9.85 33.48 13.03
C ASP A 775 8.83 34.05 12.04
N PHE A 776 9.31 34.66 10.97
CA PHE A 776 8.44 35.23 9.97
C PHE A 776 9.10 35.39 8.61
N LEU A 777 8.26 35.35 7.57
CA LEU A 777 8.55 35.87 6.25
C LEU A 777 7.74 37.16 6.04
N GLU A 778 8.42 38.30 5.88
CA GLU A 778 7.77 39.54 5.43
C GLU A 778 8.02 39.79 3.94
N VAL A 779 7.01 40.33 3.26
CA VAL A 779 7.06 40.70 1.84
C VAL A 779 6.68 42.16 1.68
N ARG A 780 7.50 42.93 0.96
CA ARG A 780 7.36 44.38 0.77
C ARG A 780 7.40 44.77 -0.70
N ASN A 781 6.61 45.78 -1.05
CA ASN A 781 6.42 46.26 -2.41
C ASN A 781 7.51 47.25 -2.86
N GLY A 782 8.71 46.76 -3.17
CA GLY A 782 9.87 47.54 -3.59
C GLY A 782 11.16 46.81 -3.25
N SER A 783 12.33 47.42 -3.46
CA SER A 783 13.65 46.80 -3.25
C SER A 783 14.27 46.99 -1.86
N SER A 784 13.56 47.65 -0.93
CA SER A 784 14.12 48.01 0.39
C SER A 784 13.21 47.64 1.57
N SER A 785 13.82 47.56 2.75
CA SER A 785 13.10 47.38 4.03
C SER A 785 12.14 48.51 4.39
N SER A 786 12.31 49.71 3.80
CA SER A 786 11.40 50.85 3.97
C SER A 786 10.20 50.82 3.01
N SER A 787 10.15 49.85 2.08
CA SER A 787 9.06 49.73 1.11
C SER A 787 7.75 49.30 1.79
N PRO A 788 6.57 49.65 1.21
CA PRO A 788 5.26 49.30 1.76
C PRO A 788 5.12 47.80 2.05
N LEU A 789 4.64 47.44 3.25
CA LEU A 789 4.45 46.05 3.64
C LEU A 789 3.22 45.46 2.91
N LEU A 790 3.42 44.36 2.19
CA LEU A 790 2.33 43.59 1.57
C LEU A 790 1.79 42.54 2.55
N GLY A 791 2.66 41.90 3.32
CA GLY A 791 2.25 40.95 4.34
C GLY A 791 3.41 40.43 5.17
N LYS A 792 3.07 39.86 6.33
CA LYS A 792 3.98 39.19 7.25
C LYS A 792 3.34 37.86 7.64
N TYR A 793 4.07 36.77 7.44
CA TYR A 793 3.53 35.41 7.46
C TYR A 793 4.34 34.50 8.38
N CYS A 794 3.66 33.59 9.08
CA CYS A 794 4.18 32.55 9.96
C CYS A 794 3.12 31.45 10.13
N GLY A 795 3.47 30.34 10.78
CA GLY A 795 2.60 29.17 10.96
C GLY A 795 2.61 28.21 9.77
N THR A 796 1.69 27.25 9.81
CA THR A 796 1.52 26.18 8.79
C THR A 796 0.45 26.52 7.75
N LEU A 797 -0.27 27.63 7.90
CA LEU A 797 -1.30 28.04 6.95
C LEU A 797 -0.63 28.67 5.73
N GLN A 798 -0.79 28.03 4.57
CA GLN A 798 -0.25 28.52 3.32
C GLN A 798 -0.77 29.94 2.99
N PRO A 799 0.11 30.93 2.79
CA PRO A 799 -0.30 32.28 2.45
C PRO A 799 -0.98 32.38 1.07
N ASN A 800 -1.87 33.37 0.94
CA ASN A 800 -2.46 33.71 -0.34
C ASN A 800 -1.39 34.27 -1.31
N PRO A 801 -1.56 34.05 -2.62
CA PRO A 801 -0.67 34.59 -3.65
C PRO A 801 -0.60 36.13 -3.59
N ILE A 802 0.58 36.68 -3.90
CA ILE A 802 0.83 38.13 -3.82
C ILE A 802 1.07 38.68 -5.23
N PHE A 803 0.34 39.73 -5.60
CA PHE A 803 0.48 40.44 -6.88
C PHE A 803 0.95 41.87 -6.61
N SER A 804 2.25 42.16 -6.78
CA SER A 804 2.87 43.39 -6.25
C SER A 804 2.63 44.64 -7.08
N GLN A 805 2.21 44.50 -8.34
CA GLN A 805 2.14 45.60 -9.33
C GLN A 805 3.47 46.35 -9.56
N ASN A 806 4.58 45.84 -9.04
CA ASN A 806 5.90 46.46 -9.11
C ASN A 806 6.92 45.47 -9.67
N ASN A 807 7.98 45.98 -10.29
CA ASN A 807 9.05 45.16 -10.85
C ASN A 807 10.11 44.76 -9.82
N GLU A 808 9.97 45.21 -8.57
CA GLU A 808 10.86 44.87 -7.46
C GLU A 808 10.08 44.41 -6.23
N LEU A 809 10.56 43.35 -5.58
CA LEU A 809 10.05 42.85 -4.31
C LEU A 809 11.19 42.60 -3.31
N TYR A 810 10.94 42.98 -2.07
CA TYR A 810 11.83 42.78 -0.94
C TYR A 810 11.18 41.78 0.01
N LEU A 811 11.85 40.66 0.23
CA LEU A 811 11.43 39.66 1.18
C LEU A 811 12.48 39.58 2.29
N ARG A 812 12.02 39.42 3.52
CA ARG A 812 12.91 39.17 4.67
C ARG A 812 12.39 38.02 5.50
N PHE A 813 13.22 37.00 5.63
CA PHE A 813 12.98 35.85 6.48
C PHE A 813 13.84 35.96 7.74
N LYS A 814 13.21 35.91 8.90
CA LYS A 814 13.90 35.99 10.19
C LYS A 814 13.48 34.82 11.08
N SER A 815 14.45 34.15 11.70
CA SER A 815 14.22 33.10 12.71
C SER A 815 14.88 33.42 14.07
N ASN A 816 14.33 32.84 15.13
CA ASN A 816 14.83 32.93 16.51
C ASN A 816 15.77 31.76 16.85
N ASN A 817 16.06 31.54 18.14
CA ASN A 817 16.96 30.49 18.62
C ASN A 817 16.27 29.32 19.33
N ILE A 818 14.98 29.11 19.10
CA ILE A 818 14.15 28.21 19.90
C ILE A 818 13.61 27.06 19.06
N ILE A 819 12.90 27.37 17.98
CA ILE A 819 12.16 26.38 17.18
C ILE A 819 12.42 26.66 15.70
N SER A 820 12.73 25.60 14.95
CA SER A 820 12.77 25.63 13.49
C SER A 820 11.72 24.68 12.89
N SER A 821 11.30 24.98 11.67
CA SER A 821 10.29 24.24 10.90
C SER A 821 10.75 24.07 9.44
N HIS A 822 9.98 23.43 8.56
CA HIS A 822 10.45 23.07 7.20
C HIS A 822 10.71 24.30 6.30
N GLY A 823 10.10 25.44 6.61
CA GLY A 823 10.31 26.71 5.92
C GLY A 823 9.34 26.96 4.78
N TYR A 824 9.80 27.39 3.61
CA TYR A 824 8.90 27.80 2.53
C TYR A 824 9.46 27.49 1.15
N GLU A 825 8.54 27.26 0.22
CA GLU A 825 8.79 27.19 -1.21
C GLU A 825 7.84 28.15 -1.95
N ILE A 826 8.43 29.11 -2.67
CA ILE A 826 7.71 30.19 -3.35
C ILE A 826 8.16 30.23 -4.81
N ILE A 827 7.21 30.12 -5.72
CA ILE A 827 7.43 30.31 -7.15
C ILE A 827 7.09 31.76 -7.48
N TRP A 828 8.01 32.48 -8.13
CA TRP A 828 7.73 33.82 -8.64
C TRP A 828 7.73 33.84 -10.16
N ALA A 829 6.79 34.59 -10.71
CA ALA A 829 6.73 34.90 -12.13
C ALA A 829 6.54 36.40 -12.31
N SER A 830 6.92 36.91 -13.47
CA SER A 830 6.67 38.29 -13.83
C SER A 830 6.07 38.41 -15.22
N SER A 831 5.15 39.36 -15.35
CA SER A 831 4.41 39.60 -16.59
C SER A 831 4.13 41.10 -16.77
N PRO A 832 4.12 41.60 -18.03
CA PRO A 832 3.65 42.96 -18.34
C PRO A 832 2.17 43.20 -17.98
N SER A 833 1.33 42.16 -17.99
CA SER A 833 -0.12 42.29 -17.71
C SER A 833 -0.47 42.26 -16.23
N GLY A 834 0.52 42.19 -15.33
CA GLY A 834 0.28 42.12 -13.88
C GLY A 834 0.01 40.72 -13.33
N CYS A 835 -0.31 39.77 -14.21
CA CYS A 835 -0.55 38.35 -13.91
C CYS A 835 -0.01 37.49 -15.06
N GLY A 836 0.28 36.21 -14.81
CA GLY A 836 0.91 35.35 -15.81
C GLY A 836 2.43 35.28 -15.68
N GLY A 837 3.07 34.84 -16.75
CA GLY A 837 4.52 34.63 -16.85
C GLY A 837 4.91 33.16 -16.88
N THR A 838 6.20 32.88 -16.77
CA THR A 838 6.72 31.52 -16.83
C THR A 838 6.79 30.91 -15.43
N LEU A 839 6.24 29.71 -15.27
CA LEU A 839 6.32 28.90 -14.06
C LEU A 839 7.17 27.67 -14.38
N TYR A 840 8.24 27.48 -13.64
CA TYR A 840 9.20 26.40 -13.85
C TYR A 840 9.35 25.58 -12.58
N GLY A 841 9.29 24.25 -12.70
CA GLY A 841 9.45 23.30 -11.61
C GLY A 841 8.77 21.95 -11.91
N ASP A 842 9.11 20.93 -11.12
CA ASP A 842 8.47 19.59 -11.21
C ASP A 842 7.01 19.62 -10.74
N SER A 843 6.67 20.54 -9.84
CA SER A 843 5.30 20.75 -9.38
C SER A 843 5.07 22.19 -8.95
N GLY A 844 3.82 22.57 -8.75
CA GLY A 844 3.48 23.86 -8.17
C GLY A 844 2.00 24.16 -8.18
N SER A 845 1.63 25.37 -7.72
CA SER A 845 0.26 25.85 -7.81
C SER A 845 0.21 27.33 -8.18
N PHE A 846 -0.78 27.72 -8.99
CA PHE A 846 -1.01 29.12 -9.38
C PHE A 846 -2.51 29.43 -9.41
N THR A 847 -2.84 30.71 -9.42
CA THR A 847 -4.20 31.19 -9.16
C THR A 847 -4.55 32.38 -10.04
N SER A 848 -5.85 32.69 -10.12
CA SER A 848 -6.33 33.96 -10.66
C SER A 848 -5.87 35.15 -9.81
N PRO A 849 -5.63 36.34 -10.41
CA PRO A 849 -5.30 37.54 -9.66
C PRO A 849 -6.38 37.86 -8.63
N GLY A 850 -5.96 38.17 -7.39
CA GLY A 850 -6.89 38.50 -6.29
C GLY A 850 -7.44 37.30 -5.50
N TYR A 851 -7.09 36.06 -5.86
CA TYR A 851 -7.52 34.85 -5.14
C TYR A 851 -7.26 34.96 -3.61
N PRO A 852 -8.23 34.57 -2.74
CA PRO A 852 -9.49 33.86 -3.03
C PRO A 852 -10.66 34.78 -3.42
N SER A 853 -10.43 36.08 -3.56
CA SER A 853 -11.46 37.02 -4.02
C SER A 853 -11.64 36.97 -5.54
N THR A 854 -12.71 37.61 -6.02
CA THR A 854 -13.01 37.68 -7.45
C THR A 854 -11.89 38.35 -8.23
N TYR A 855 -11.50 37.78 -9.37
CA TYR A 855 -10.54 38.41 -10.27
C TYR A 855 -11.06 39.78 -10.77
N PRO A 856 -10.18 40.76 -11.04
CA PRO A 856 -10.59 42.06 -11.57
C PRO A 856 -11.26 41.96 -12.95
N ASN A 857 -12.11 42.93 -13.29
CA ASN A 857 -12.66 43.05 -14.65
C ASN A 857 -11.54 43.36 -15.66
N ASN A 858 -11.70 42.92 -16.91
CA ASN A 858 -10.71 42.99 -18.00
C ASN A 858 -9.38 42.30 -17.67
N THR A 859 -9.45 41.14 -17.01
CA THR A 859 -8.25 40.35 -16.68
C THR A 859 -7.78 39.54 -17.89
N HIS A 860 -6.48 39.65 -18.20
CA HIS A 860 -5.84 38.84 -19.22
C HIS A 860 -4.49 38.31 -18.73
N CYS A 861 -4.42 36.99 -18.52
CA CYS A 861 -3.24 36.34 -17.97
C CYS A 861 -2.81 35.18 -18.88
N GLU A 862 -1.51 35.11 -19.15
CA GLU A 862 -0.91 34.03 -19.92
C GLU A 862 0.21 33.40 -19.09
N TRP A 863 0.13 32.09 -18.88
CA TRP A 863 1.15 31.32 -18.17
C TRP A 863 1.81 30.30 -19.10
N THR A 864 3.12 30.13 -18.94
CA THR A 864 3.86 29.03 -19.55
C THR A 864 4.40 28.15 -18.45
N LEU A 865 3.85 26.94 -18.31
CA LEU A 865 4.41 25.90 -17.44
C LEU A 865 5.54 25.19 -18.18
N ILE A 866 6.70 25.05 -17.53
CA ILE A 866 7.86 24.35 -18.09
C ILE A 866 8.35 23.36 -17.04
N ALA A 867 8.27 22.07 -17.38
CA ALA A 867 8.87 20.99 -16.60
C ALA A 867 10.21 20.53 -17.19
N PRO A 868 11.05 19.81 -16.43
CA PRO A 868 12.28 19.22 -16.93
C PRO A 868 12.06 18.37 -18.20
N ALA A 869 13.04 18.40 -19.10
CA ALA A 869 12.91 17.77 -20.42
C ALA A 869 12.62 16.26 -20.30
N GLY A 870 11.63 15.80 -21.08
CA GLY A 870 11.23 14.39 -21.15
C GLY A 870 10.16 13.96 -20.16
N ARG A 871 9.67 14.87 -19.32
CA ARG A 871 8.56 14.60 -18.38
C ARG A 871 7.25 15.28 -18.84
N PRO A 872 6.12 14.56 -18.93
CA PRO A 872 4.83 15.14 -19.31
C PRO A 872 4.21 15.94 -18.17
N VAL A 873 3.67 17.12 -18.45
CA VAL A 873 3.03 17.94 -17.41
C VAL A 873 1.57 17.56 -17.25
N THR A 874 1.16 17.26 -16.01
CA THR A 874 -0.23 17.09 -15.61
C THR A 874 -0.71 18.34 -14.90
N VAL A 875 -1.84 18.91 -15.34
CA VAL A 875 -2.49 20.08 -14.71
C VAL A 875 -3.81 19.64 -14.10
N SER A 876 -3.98 19.87 -12.79
CA SER A 876 -5.16 19.51 -12.01
C SER A 876 -5.92 20.74 -11.54
N PHE A 877 -7.25 20.63 -11.51
CA PHE A 877 -8.17 21.71 -11.15
C PHE A 877 -8.53 21.62 -9.66
N TYR A 878 -7.77 22.30 -8.80
CA TYR A 878 -8.05 22.31 -7.36
C TYR A 878 -9.33 23.09 -7.03
N PHE A 879 -9.51 24.25 -7.67
CA PHE A 879 -10.72 25.05 -7.56
C PHE A 879 -10.92 25.84 -8.85
N ILE A 880 -12.13 25.87 -9.38
CA ILE A 880 -12.47 26.72 -10.53
C ILE A 880 -13.91 27.21 -10.37
N SER A 881 -14.08 28.53 -10.43
CA SER A 881 -15.36 29.22 -10.50
C SER A 881 -15.14 30.43 -11.40
N ILE A 882 -15.60 30.36 -12.64
CA ILE A 882 -15.49 31.44 -13.61
C ILE A 882 -16.91 31.83 -14.01
N ASP A 883 -17.36 33.01 -13.57
CA ASP A 883 -18.69 33.54 -13.88
C ASP A 883 -18.86 33.72 -15.39
N ASP A 884 -19.75 32.95 -16.00
CA ASP A 884 -20.09 33.05 -17.41
C ASP A 884 -21.52 32.48 -17.63
N PRO A 885 -22.32 33.03 -18.56
CA PRO A 885 -23.68 32.53 -18.87
C PRO A 885 -23.74 31.11 -19.46
N GLY A 886 -22.61 30.43 -19.65
CA GLY A 886 -22.52 29.00 -19.95
C GLY A 886 -22.06 28.68 -21.37
N ASP A 887 -21.66 29.68 -22.16
CA ASP A 887 -21.06 29.50 -23.48
C ASP A 887 -19.53 29.67 -23.48
N CYS A 888 -18.95 30.08 -22.36
CA CYS A 888 -17.53 30.34 -22.14
C CYS A 888 -16.94 31.30 -23.18
N ILE A 889 -17.72 32.28 -23.65
CA ILE A 889 -17.26 33.26 -24.66
C ILE A 889 -16.64 34.47 -23.99
N GLN A 890 -17.25 34.98 -22.92
CA GLN A 890 -16.83 36.22 -22.27
C GLN A 890 -15.72 35.95 -21.26
N ASN A 891 -15.88 34.90 -20.45
CA ASN A 891 -14.90 34.52 -19.44
C ASN A 891 -14.51 33.05 -19.63
N TYR A 892 -13.23 32.80 -19.88
CA TYR A 892 -12.75 31.45 -20.15
C TYR A 892 -11.29 31.23 -19.75
N LEU A 893 -10.99 29.96 -19.51
CA LEU A 893 -9.65 29.42 -19.33
C LEU A 893 -9.39 28.35 -20.41
N ILE A 894 -8.25 28.41 -21.10
CA ILE A 894 -7.85 27.42 -22.11
C ILE A 894 -6.44 26.93 -21.81
N LEU A 895 -6.25 25.61 -21.85
CA LEU A 895 -4.95 24.95 -21.71
C LEU A 895 -4.49 24.43 -23.08
N TYR A 896 -3.22 24.59 -23.41
CA TYR A 896 -2.63 24.20 -24.69
C TYR A 896 -1.48 23.20 -24.45
N ASN A 897 -1.54 22.05 -25.14
CA ASN A 897 -0.54 20.98 -25.11
C ASN A 897 0.69 21.34 -25.95
N GLY A 898 1.46 22.32 -25.47
CA GLY A 898 2.64 22.82 -26.13
C GLY A 898 3.03 24.23 -25.68
N PRO A 899 4.02 24.85 -26.34
CA PRO A 899 4.63 26.09 -25.87
C PRO A 899 3.78 27.36 -26.11
N ASN A 900 2.72 27.28 -26.92
CA ASN A 900 1.98 28.46 -27.37
C ASN A 900 0.52 28.15 -27.75
N ALA A 901 -0.24 29.20 -28.04
CA ALA A 901 -1.65 29.16 -28.42
C ALA A 901 -1.97 28.47 -29.76
N THR A 902 -0.97 28.07 -30.56
CA THR A 902 -1.18 27.28 -31.79
C THR A 902 -1.15 25.77 -31.54
N SER A 903 -0.83 25.36 -30.32
CA SER A 903 -0.75 23.95 -29.92
C SER A 903 -2.16 23.37 -29.69
N PRO A 904 -2.34 22.03 -29.68
CA PRO A 904 -3.65 21.43 -29.40
C PRO A 904 -4.20 21.89 -28.05
N SER A 905 -5.44 22.38 -28.00
CA SER A 905 -6.04 22.96 -26.80
C SER A 905 -7.09 22.07 -26.15
N SER A 906 -7.28 22.25 -24.85
CA SER A 906 -8.38 21.72 -24.04
C SER A 906 -9.11 22.87 -23.35
N GLY A 907 -10.45 22.82 -23.35
CA GLY A 907 -11.33 23.95 -22.99
C GLY A 907 -12.05 24.53 -24.22
N PRO A 908 -12.72 25.69 -24.09
CA PRO A 908 -12.69 26.63 -22.96
C PRO A 908 -13.40 26.08 -21.70
N TYR A 909 -12.79 26.35 -20.55
CA TYR A 909 -13.37 26.08 -19.23
C TYR A 909 -13.99 27.34 -18.65
N CYS A 910 -15.23 27.25 -18.20
CA CYS A 910 -15.93 28.27 -17.43
C CYS A 910 -16.93 27.60 -16.46
N GLY A 911 -17.62 28.38 -15.62
CA GLY A 911 -18.53 27.87 -14.61
C GLY A 911 -17.82 27.35 -13.34
N ALA A 912 -18.57 26.60 -12.52
CA ALA A 912 -18.14 26.09 -11.21
C ALA A 912 -18.11 24.55 -11.17
N ASP A 913 -17.52 23.92 -12.20
CA ASP A 913 -17.40 22.47 -12.26
C ASP A 913 -16.29 21.96 -11.32
N THR A 914 -16.62 21.01 -10.47
CA THR A 914 -15.69 20.40 -9.50
C THR A 914 -15.14 19.04 -9.97
N ASN A 915 -15.61 18.49 -11.10
CA ASN A 915 -15.23 17.17 -11.61
C ASN A 915 -14.49 17.22 -12.96
N ILE A 916 -13.60 18.21 -13.14
CA ILE A 916 -12.79 18.32 -14.34
C ILE A 916 -11.62 17.33 -14.26
N ALA A 917 -11.52 16.42 -15.23
CA ALA A 917 -10.39 15.50 -15.33
C ALA A 917 -9.06 16.27 -15.48
N PRO A 918 -7.96 15.80 -14.86
CA PRO A 918 -6.64 16.40 -15.05
C PRO A 918 -6.24 16.43 -16.52
N PHE A 919 -5.65 17.56 -16.93
CA PHE A 919 -5.11 17.73 -18.28
C PHE A 919 -3.69 17.19 -18.33
N VAL A 920 -3.45 16.13 -19.11
CA VAL A 920 -2.12 15.54 -19.28
C VAL A 920 -1.54 15.97 -20.64
N ALA A 921 -0.46 16.73 -20.60
CA ALA A 921 0.26 17.16 -21.78
C ALA A 921 1.23 16.08 -22.29
N SER A 922 1.40 15.98 -23.60
CA SER A 922 2.42 15.13 -24.21
C SER A 922 3.80 15.80 -24.28
N SER A 923 3.86 17.10 -24.03
CA SER A 923 5.10 17.90 -23.94
C SER A 923 5.47 18.21 -22.49
N ASN A 924 6.74 18.57 -22.27
CA ASN A 924 7.21 19.15 -21.02
C ASN A 924 6.83 20.64 -20.85
N GLN A 925 5.93 21.15 -21.68
CA GLN A 925 5.48 22.53 -21.67
C GLN A 925 3.96 22.59 -21.86
N VAL A 926 3.31 23.47 -21.10
CA VAL A 926 1.88 23.77 -21.21
C VAL A 926 1.69 25.28 -21.23
N PHE A 927 0.98 25.77 -22.24
CA PHE A 927 0.59 27.17 -22.31
C PHE A 927 -0.84 27.34 -21.83
N ILE A 928 -1.09 28.31 -20.96
CA ILE A 928 -2.39 28.51 -20.31
C ILE A 928 -2.82 29.95 -20.51
N LYS A 929 -4.04 30.14 -20.98
CA LYS A 929 -4.62 31.45 -21.26
C LYS A 929 -5.91 31.65 -20.49
N PHE A 930 -5.96 32.68 -19.66
CA PHE A 930 -7.16 33.13 -18.98
C PHE A 930 -7.58 34.50 -19.48
N HIS A 931 -8.86 34.64 -19.81
CA HIS A 931 -9.47 35.89 -20.22
C HIS A 931 -10.80 36.07 -19.49
N ALA A 932 -11.01 37.27 -18.94
CA ALA A 932 -12.29 37.65 -18.36
C ALA A 932 -12.61 39.14 -18.60
N GLU A 933 -13.76 39.43 -19.18
CA GLU A 933 -14.25 40.79 -19.39
C GLU A 933 -14.82 41.39 -18.10
N TYR A 934 -15.73 40.68 -17.42
CA TYR A 934 -16.31 41.11 -16.14
C TYR A 934 -16.83 39.93 -15.32
N ALA A 935 -16.80 40.03 -13.99
CA ALA A 935 -17.45 39.06 -13.09
C ALA A 935 -18.43 39.76 -12.14
N VAL A 936 -19.67 39.25 -12.11
CA VAL A 936 -20.75 39.67 -11.21
C VAL A 936 -20.80 38.78 -9.98
N TYR A 937 -20.53 37.48 -10.15
CA TYR A 937 -20.50 36.49 -9.05
C TYR A 937 -19.07 36.23 -8.55
N PRO A 938 -18.91 35.76 -7.29
CA PRO A 938 -17.61 35.35 -6.75
C PRO A 938 -16.92 34.30 -7.64
N SER A 939 -15.81 34.72 -8.27
CA SER A 939 -15.14 33.93 -9.32
C SER A 939 -13.64 33.93 -9.16
N ALA A 940 -13.06 32.76 -8.97
CA ALA A 940 -11.63 32.58 -8.84
C ALA A 940 -11.24 31.17 -9.28
N PHE A 941 -9.96 30.92 -9.52
CA PHE A 941 -9.46 29.56 -9.73
C PHE A 941 -8.09 29.36 -9.09
N ARG A 942 -7.81 28.09 -8.77
CA ARG A 942 -6.52 27.56 -8.35
C ARG A 942 -6.26 26.28 -9.12
N LEU A 943 -5.14 26.27 -9.84
CA LEU A 943 -4.64 25.14 -10.60
C LEU A 943 -3.35 24.64 -9.96
N THR A 944 -3.15 23.33 -9.98
CA THR A 944 -1.90 22.68 -9.57
C THR A 944 -1.29 21.95 -10.76
N TRP A 945 0.02 21.82 -10.79
CA TRP A 945 0.69 21.01 -11.79
C TRP A 945 1.74 20.11 -11.16
N ASP A 946 2.01 19.00 -11.83
CA ASP A 946 3.04 18.01 -11.53
C ASP A 946 3.60 17.44 -12.85
N SER A 947 4.81 16.90 -12.83
CA SER A 947 5.52 16.43 -14.03
C SER A 947 6.11 15.04 -13.90
#